data_AF-G5CA44-F1
#
_entry.id   AF-G5CA44-F1
#
_cell.length_a   1.000
_cell.length_b   1.000
_cell.length_c   1.000
_cell.angle_alpha   90.00
_cell.angle_beta   90.00
_cell.angle_gamma   90.00
#
_symmetry.space_group_name_H-M   'P 1'
#
loop_
_entity.id
_entity.type
_entity.pdbx_description
1 polymer ?
#
loop_
_entity_poly.entity_id
_entity_poly.type
_entity_poly.pdbx_seq_one_letter_code
_entity_poly.pdbx_strand_id
1 'polypeptide(L)'
;MCNLKDSTLVFRLLKLKEMFKSKFGSIPKFYVRAPGRVNIIGEHIDYCGYSVLPMAVEQDMLIAVEPVETYILQLANTNPLYPDFSTSVNNIQIDKTKLLWHNYFLCGFKGIQEHFGLCDPTGMNCLVDGTIPPSSGLSSSSALVCCAGLVTLTVLGMRLSKVELAEICAKSERYVGTEGGGMDQSISFLAEEGTAKFIEFSPLRATDVRLPSGAVFVIANSCVEMNKAATSHFNIRVMECRLAAKLLAKHKSLQWDKVLRLEEVQAQLGISLEDMLLVTDDALHPEPYSPEEICRCLGISLEELRTQILSANTRDGKRGREEEDEKKRREEKSFDEMRERRKADVCALTVLMDTRMHTNLKKPQHTQPSKLTTKGQCFELTGDIEAAVTAQLKTLRKEDSRAAEESDEKNGISVERNWPVACSYVIVPRRLKLQLLLTPHPDSGKVPVFKLYQRAKHVYSEAARVLQFRKVCEDSPEDAVAQLGELMNQSHRSCRDLYECSCPELDQLVDICRIMEQGRGEGPPAVPFPGWGRRSWCQPSPRCSCPSASLYRDAATRESQLALSALRPCPEKPQRSSPALQHGARQAGQGRGTSGAQGSRLTGAGWGGCTVSLVPEDVLPGFLARVHAAYYQGSEHSAAPGQHSLFATKPGGGALVFLEA
;
A
#
# COMPACT_ATOMS: atom_id res chain seq x y z
N MET A 1 -32.06 -1.89 6.78
CA MET A 1 -31.84 -0.81 7.77
C MET A 1 -30.73 -1.25 8.71
N CYS A 2 -29.50 -0.74 8.53
CA CYS A 2 -28.41 -1.00 9.46
C CYS A 2 -28.46 0.05 10.57
N ASN A 3 -28.66 -0.37 11.82
CA ASN A 3 -28.49 0.50 12.97
C ASN A 3 -26.99 0.87 13.05
N LEU A 4 -26.65 2.11 12.71
CA LEU A 4 -25.29 2.62 12.77
C LEU A 4 -24.83 2.63 14.24
N LYS A 5 -24.06 1.61 14.64
CA LYS A 5 -23.43 1.53 15.98
C LYS A 5 -22.12 2.31 16.07
N ASP A 6 -21.61 2.80 14.94
CA ASP A 6 -20.34 3.51 14.85
C ASP A 6 -20.53 5.02 15.01
N SER A 7 -20.15 5.53 16.18
CA SER A 7 -20.21 6.96 16.49
C SER A 7 -19.33 7.82 15.60
N THR A 8 -18.25 7.28 15.03
CA THR A 8 -17.33 8.04 14.17
C THR A 8 -17.92 8.27 12.79
N LEU A 9 -18.53 7.26 12.18
CA LEU A 9 -19.23 7.39 10.90
C LEU A 9 -20.43 8.34 11.01
N VAL A 10 -21.21 8.27 12.10
CA VAL A 10 -22.32 9.20 12.34
C VAL A 10 -21.82 10.65 12.44
N PHE A 11 -20.76 10.90 13.19
CA PHE A 11 -20.14 12.23 13.27
C PHE A 11 -19.68 12.74 11.90
N ARG A 12 -19.06 11.87 11.09
CA ARG A 12 -18.59 12.23 9.75
C ARG A 12 -19.75 12.55 8.79
N LEU A 13 -20.86 11.80 8.85
CA LEU A 13 -22.07 12.08 8.07
C LEU A 13 -22.69 13.44 8.43
N LEU A 14 -22.77 13.76 9.73
CA LEU A 14 -23.30 15.05 10.21
C LEU A 14 -22.43 16.22 9.73
N LYS A 15 -21.10 16.11 9.87
CA LYS A 15 -20.17 17.12 9.35
C LYS A 15 -20.34 17.31 7.84
N LEU A 16 -20.45 16.20 7.10
CA LEU A 16 -20.62 16.25 5.65
C LEU A 16 -21.96 16.90 5.25
N LYS A 17 -23.03 16.64 6.01
CA LYS A 17 -24.35 17.29 5.85
C LYS A 17 -24.27 18.80 5.98
N GLU A 18 -23.61 19.28 7.03
CA GLU A 18 -23.46 20.72 7.31
C GLU A 18 -22.65 21.42 6.21
N MET A 19 -21.53 20.81 5.80
CA MET A 19 -20.70 21.32 4.71
C MET A 19 -21.45 21.32 3.38
N PHE A 20 -22.21 20.26 3.08
CA PHE A 20 -23.04 20.17 1.89
C PHE A 20 -24.08 21.30 1.86
N LYS A 21 -24.77 21.53 2.98
CA LYS A 21 -25.75 22.62 3.12
C LYS A 21 -25.13 23.98 2.94
N SER A 22 -23.94 24.21 3.50
CA SER A 22 -23.21 25.45 3.29
C SER A 22 -22.77 25.65 1.84
N LYS A 23 -22.52 24.57 1.10
CA LYS A 23 -22.00 24.61 -0.27
C LYS A 23 -23.09 24.79 -1.32
N PHE A 24 -24.18 24.04 -1.21
CA PHE A 24 -25.23 23.94 -2.23
C PHE A 24 -26.57 24.59 -1.80
N GLY A 25 -26.70 25.00 -0.53
CA GLY A 25 -27.91 25.64 0.00
C GLY A 25 -29.04 24.67 0.37
N SER A 26 -28.88 23.39 0.08
CA SER A 26 -29.82 22.29 0.34
C SER A 26 -29.17 21.21 1.21
N ILE A 27 -29.96 20.28 1.75
CA ILE A 27 -29.40 19.09 2.43
C ILE A 27 -29.27 17.93 1.44
N PRO A 28 -28.27 17.05 1.61
CA PRO A 28 -28.15 15.88 0.75
C PRO A 28 -29.35 14.94 0.94
N LYS A 29 -29.76 14.29 -0.15
CA LYS A 29 -30.87 13.33 -0.18
C LYS A 29 -30.43 11.95 0.31
N PHE A 30 -29.18 11.56 0.04
CA PHE A 30 -28.58 10.31 0.48
C PHE A 30 -27.05 10.42 0.49
N TYR A 31 -26.40 9.38 1.01
CA TYR A 31 -24.94 9.26 1.00
C TYR A 31 -24.52 7.91 0.45
N VAL A 32 -23.31 7.83 -0.10
CA VAL A 32 -22.70 6.59 -0.56
C VAL A 32 -21.30 6.47 0.00
N ARG A 33 -20.93 5.28 0.47
CA ARG A 33 -19.53 4.93 0.79
C ARG A 33 -19.01 3.85 -0.14
N ALA A 34 -17.72 3.91 -0.44
CA ALA A 34 -16.96 2.78 -0.98
C ALA A 34 -15.57 2.73 -0.31
N PRO A 35 -15.18 1.59 0.29
CA PRO A 35 -13.93 1.49 1.03
C PRO A 35 -12.71 1.42 0.09
N GLY A 36 -11.57 1.83 0.63
CA GLY A 36 -10.27 1.46 0.11
C GLY A 36 -9.95 0.00 0.46
N ARG A 37 -8.72 -0.42 0.18
CA ARG A 37 -8.34 -1.82 0.40
C ARG A 37 -6.85 -2.01 0.63
N VAL A 38 -6.53 -3.10 1.30
CA VAL A 38 -5.17 -3.66 1.35
C VAL A 38 -5.16 -4.98 0.59
N ASN A 39 -4.16 -5.16 -0.28
CA ASN A 39 -3.89 -6.46 -0.87
C ASN A 39 -2.93 -7.23 0.05
N ILE A 40 -3.39 -8.34 0.62
CA ILE A 40 -2.58 -9.13 1.57
C ILE A 40 -1.46 -9.84 0.81
N ILE A 41 -1.79 -10.46 -0.34
CA ILE A 41 -0.85 -11.12 -1.25
C ILE A 41 -1.48 -11.28 -2.64
N GLY A 42 -0.65 -11.32 -3.70
CA GLY A 42 -1.14 -11.36 -5.08
C GLY A 42 -0.99 -10.03 -5.80
N GLU A 43 0.20 -9.42 -5.77
CA GLU A 43 0.42 -8.13 -6.45
C GLU A 43 0.66 -8.30 -7.95
N HIS A 44 0.16 -7.36 -8.76
CA HIS A 44 0.45 -7.30 -10.19
C HIS A 44 0.09 -8.55 -11.00
N ILE A 45 -0.87 -9.35 -10.51
CA ILE A 45 -1.35 -10.56 -11.19
C ILE A 45 -2.83 -10.49 -11.59
N ASP A 46 -3.59 -9.51 -11.10
CA ASP A 46 -5.02 -9.37 -11.35
C ASP A 46 -5.31 -9.05 -12.82
N TYR A 47 -4.56 -8.13 -13.44
CA TYR A 47 -4.65 -7.90 -14.89
C TYR A 47 -4.09 -9.04 -15.73
N CYS A 48 -3.33 -9.95 -15.12
CA CYS A 48 -2.87 -11.19 -15.75
C CYS A 48 -3.89 -12.33 -15.62
N GLY A 49 -5.05 -12.10 -15.00
CA GLY A 49 -6.16 -13.06 -14.88
C GLY A 49 -6.10 -13.94 -13.64
N TYR A 50 -5.04 -13.84 -12.82
CA TYR A 50 -4.89 -14.66 -11.63
C TYR A 50 -5.62 -14.09 -10.43
N SER A 51 -6.02 -14.99 -9.54
CA SER A 51 -6.73 -14.65 -8.32
C SER A 51 -5.84 -13.94 -7.31
N VAL A 52 -6.45 -13.08 -6.49
CA VAL A 52 -5.78 -12.23 -5.49
C VAL A 52 -6.46 -12.35 -4.13
N LEU A 53 -5.78 -11.92 -3.06
CA LEU A 53 -6.31 -12.04 -1.69
C LEU A 53 -6.29 -10.68 -0.96
N PRO A 54 -7.22 -9.76 -1.30
CA PRO A 54 -7.37 -8.49 -0.59
C PRO A 54 -8.40 -8.56 0.54
N MET A 55 -8.43 -7.48 1.32
CA MET A 55 -9.56 -7.12 2.18
C MET A 55 -9.81 -5.60 2.12
N ALA A 56 -11.06 -5.18 2.31
CA ALA A 56 -11.38 -3.77 2.45
C ALA A 56 -10.84 -3.24 3.79
N VAL A 57 -10.34 -2.01 3.79
CA VAL A 57 -9.99 -1.29 5.02
C VAL A 57 -11.17 -0.43 5.48
N GLU A 58 -11.12 0.11 6.69
CA GLU A 58 -12.17 0.97 7.23
C GLU A 58 -12.21 2.34 6.53
N GLN A 59 -11.04 2.86 6.11
CA GLN A 59 -10.95 4.11 5.37
C GLN A 59 -11.67 4.00 4.03
N ASP A 60 -12.46 5.02 3.70
CA ASP A 60 -13.35 5.00 2.55
C ASP A 60 -13.46 6.37 1.85
N MET A 61 -14.11 6.36 0.70
CA MET A 61 -14.67 7.55 0.04
C MET A 61 -16.15 7.65 0.40
N LEU A 62 -16.56 8.77 0.95
CA LEU A 62 -17.94 9.10 1.32
C LEU A 62 -18.43 10.27 0.47
N ILE A 63 -19.59 10.13 -0.15
CA ILE A 63 -20.17 11.17 -1.02
C ILE A 63 -21.58 11.48 -0.54
N ALA A 64 -21.84 12.76 -0.24
CA ALA A 64 -23.17 13.30 0.00
C ALA A 64 -23.77 13.79 -1.33
N VAL A 65 -25.03 13.44 -1.60
CA VAL A 65 -25.62 13.60 -2.94
C VAL A 65 -27.00 14.24 -2.88
N GLU A 66 -27.26 15.17 -3.79
CA GLU A 66 -28.58 15.69 -4.14
C GLU A 66 -28.80 15.57 -5.66
N PRO A 67 -29.78 14.77 -6.13
CA PRO A 67 -30.23 14.84 -7.51
C PRO A 67 -30.87 16.19 -7.82
N VAL A 68 -30.59 16.75 -9.00
CA VAL A 68 -31.18 18.01 -9.46
C VAL A 68 -31.92 17.83 -10.79
N GLU A 69 -32.91 18.68 -11.06
CA GLU A 69 -33.70 18.62 -12.32
C GLU A 69 -32.93 19.11 -13.56
N THR A 70 -31.73 19.69 -13.35
CA THR A 70 -30.86 20.12 -14.44
C THR A 70 -29.98 18.99 -14.95
N TYR A 71 -29.32 19.20 -16.09
CA TYR A 71 -28.31 18.30 -16.66
C TYR A 71 -26.88 18.64 -16.23
N ILE A 72 -26.72 19.26 -15.04
CA ILE A 72 -25.44 19.70 -14.52
C ILE A 72 -24.97 18.77 -13.40
N LEU A 73 -23.72 18.33 -13.50
CA LEU A 73 -23.00 17.64 -12.45
C LEU A 73 -22.09 18.65 -11.75
N GLN A 74 -22.36 18.91 -10.46
CA GLN A 74 -21.51 19.74 -9.61
C GLN A 74 -20.78 18.88 -8.59
N LEU A 75 -19.45 18.96 -8.59
CA LEU A 75 -18.57 18.23 -7.69
C LEU A 75 -17.82 19.22 -6.80
N ALA A 76 -17.89 18.99 -5.50
CA ALA A 76 -17.08 19.66 -4.50
C ALA A 76 -16.33 18.62 -3.65
N ASN A 77 -15.30 19.06 -2.94
CA ASN A 77 -14.54 18.23 -2.03
C ASN A 77 -14.40 18.91 -0.66
N THR A 78 -14.41 18.14 0.43
CA THR A 78 -14.17 18.67 1.77
C THR A 78 -12.71 19.10 1.97
N ASN A 79 -11.78 18.51 1.22
CA ASN A 79 -10.38 18.87 1.22
C ASN A 79 -10.11 19.94 0.15
N PRO A 80 -9.63 21.15 0.55
CA PRO A 80 -9.42 22.27 -0.37
C PRO A 80 -8.32 22.03 -1.43
N LEU A 81 -7.50 20.98 -1.28
CA LEU A 81 -6.54 20.56 -2.32
C LEU A 81 -7.22 20.09 -3.60
N TYR A 82 -8.50 19.70 -3.53
CA TYR A 82 -9.28 19.20 -4.65
C TYR A 82 -10.32 20.26 -5.04
N PRO A 83 -10.04 21.11 -6.04
CA PRO A 83 -10.92 22.22 -6.41
C PRO A 83 -12.25 21.72 -6.96
N ASP A 84 -13.29 22.53 -6.79
CA ASP A 84 -14.62 22.25 -7.34
C ASP A 84 -14.58 22.08 -8.86
N PHE A 85 -15.55 21.33 -9.38
CA PHE A 85 -15.72 21.07 -10.79
C PHE A 85 -17.20 21.03 -11.16
N SER A 86 -17.53 21.52 -12.36
CA SER A 86 -18.89 21.46 -12.89
C SER A 86 -18.85 21.14 -14.38
N THR A 87 -19.75 20.26 -14.83
CA THR A 87 -19.91 19.94 -16.25
C THR A 87 -21.34 19.55 -16.59
N SER A 88 -21.69 19.54 -17.87
CA SER A 88 -22.92 18.92 -18.35
C SER A 88 -22.77 17.40 -18.36
N VAL A 89 -23.77 16.69 -17.85
CA VAL A 89 -23.84 15.22 -17.81
C VAL A 89 -23.92 14.56 -19.20
N ASN A 90 -24.26 15.34 -20.24
CA ASN A 90 -24.39 14.85 -21.61
C ASN A 90 -23.06 14.86 -22.37
N ASN A 91 -22.03 15.55 -21.85
CA ASN A 91 -20.73 15.67 -22.50
C ASN A 91 -19.59 15.35 -21.53
N ILE A 92 -19.52 14.08 -21.11
CA ILE A 92 -18.45 13.61 -20.22
C ILE A 92 -17.18 13.33 -21.03
N GLN A 93 -16.23 14.26 -20.91
CA GLN A 93 -14.89 14.12 -21.45
C GLN A 93 -13.90 13.87 -20.33
N ILE A 94 -13.10 12.81 -20.47
CA ILE A 94 -12.07 12.43 -19.50
C ILE A 94 -10.72 12.71 -20.16
N ASP A 95 -10.07 13.79 -19.72
CA ASP A 95 -8.78 14.18 -20.23
C ASP A 95 -7.66 13.34 -19.58
N LYS A 96 -7.00 12.52 -20.42
CA LYS A 96 -5.87 11.68 -20.01
C LYS A 96 -4.56 12.47 -19.90
N THR A 97 -4.49 13.68 -20.45
CA THR A 97 -3.27 14.51 -20.46
C THR A 97 -3.09 15.29 -19.17
N LYS A 98 -4.20 15.69 -18.53
CA LYS A 98 -4.21 16.36 -17.23
C LYS A 98 -5.12 15.61 -16.26
N LEU A 99 -4.49 14.80 -15.41
CA LEU A 99 -5.21 13.96 -14.45
C LEU A 99 -5.65 14.77 -13.22
N LEU A 100 -6.89 15.25 -13.28
CA LEU A 100 -7.57 15.90 -12.16
C LEU A 100 -8.40 14.89 -11.37
N TRP A 101 -8.62 15.18 -10.09
CA TRP A 101 -9.30 14.26 -9.18
C TRP A 101 -10.73 13.90 -9.65
N HIS A 102 -11.45 14.86 -10.23
CA HIS A 102 -12.81 14.65 -10.71
C HIS A 102 -12.88 13.65 -11.88
N ASN A 103 -11.79 13.42 -12.63
CA ASN A 103 -11.77 12.43 -13.71
C ASN A 103 -12.09 11.03 -13.20
N TYR A 104 -11.71 10.67 -11.97
CA TYR A 104 -12.07 9.40 -11.35
C TYR A 104 -13.57 9.31 -11.03
N PHE A 105 -14.19 10.40 -10.57
CA PHE A 105 -15.65 10.46 -10.42
C PHE A 105 -16.33 10.26 -11.78
N LEU A 106 -15.85 10.97 -12.82
CA LEU A 106 -16.38 10.87 -14.18
C LEU A 106 -16.25 9.46 -14.75
N CYS A 107 -15.22 8.69 -14.41
CA CYS A 107 -15.10 7.28 -14.82
C CYS A 107 -16.25 6.43 -14.26
N GLY A 108 -16.55 6.58 -12.96
CA GLY A 108 -17.66 5.87 -12.32
C GLY A 108 -19.01 6.26 -12.94
N PHE A 109 -19.22 7.56 -13.12
CA PHE A 109 -20.43 8.09 -13.76
C PHE A 109 -20.60 7.57 -15.19
N LYS A 110 -19.58 7.75 -16.03
CA LYS A 110 -19.58 7.37 -17.44
C LYS A 110 -19.78 5.87 -17.63
N GLY A 111 -19.17 5.04 -16.78
CA GLY A 111 -19.34 3.59 -16.84
C GLY A 111 -20.80 3.16 -16.67
N ILE A 112 -21.53 3.77 -15.74
CA ILE A 112 -22.96 3.49 -15.53
C ILE A 112 -23.81 4.08 -16.64
N GLN A 113 -23.50 5.29 -17.09
CA GLN A 113 -24.18 5.95 -18.21
C GLN A 113 -24.11 5.09 -19.48
N GLU A 114 -22.92 4.60 -19.84
CA GLU A 114 -22.70 3.76 -21.02
C GLU A 114 -23.36 2.39 -20.89
N HIS A 115 -23.32 1.79 -19.68
CA HIS A 115 -23.94 0.49 -19.43
C HIS A 115 -25.45 0.50 -19.74
N PHE A 116 -26.15 1.59 -19.38
CA PHE A 116 -27.58 1.75 -19.64
C PHE A 116 -27.90 2.53 -20.92
N GLY A 117 -26.89 2.97 -21.69
CA GLY A 117 -27.08 3.72 -22.93
C GLY A 117 -27.82 5.05 -22.76
N LEU A 118 -27.56 5.79 -21.68
CA LEU A 118 -28.32 6.98 -21.30
C LEU A 118 -27.84 8.23 -22.05
N CYS A 119 -28.77 8.92 -22.73
CA CYS A 119 -28.49 10.17 -23.45
C CYS A 119 -28.55 11.42 -22.54
N ASP A 120 -29.51 11.47 -21.62
CA ASP A 120 -29.78 12.63 -20.76
C ASP A 120 -29.93 12.21 -19.28
N PRO A 121 -28.86 11.72 -18.62
CA PRO A 121 -28.93 11.31 -17.22
C PRO A 121 -29.21 12.51 -16.31
N THR A 122 -29.82 12.26 -15.14
CA THR A 122 -30.15 13.30 -14.15
C THR A 122 -28.88 13.94 -13.58
N GLY A 123 -28.85 15.28 -13.51
CA GLY A 123 -27.79 16.02 -12.85
C GLY A 123 -27.78 15.81 -11.34
N MET A 124 -26.67 16.18 -10.70
CA MET A 124 -26.54 16.03 -9.25
C MET A 124 -25.48 16.98 -8.67
N ASN A 125 -25.69 17.36 -7.41
CA ASN A 125 -24.69 18.00 -6.56
C ASN A 125 -24.05 16.93 -5.67
N CYS A 126 -22.72 16.88 -5.66
CA CYS A 126 -21.96 15.91 -4.89
C CYS A 126 -20.87 16.61 -4.05
N LEU A 127 -20.81 16.30 -2.75
CA LEU A 127 -19.69 16.65 -1.89
C LEU A 127 -18.93 15.38 -1.50
N VAL A 128 -17.67 15.31 -1.91
CA VAL A 128 -16.78 14.16 -1.68
C VAL A 128 -15.92 14.38 -0.44
N ASP A 129 -15.83 13.37 0.40
CA ASP A 129 -14.97 13.32 1.58
C ASP A 129 -14.25 11.97 1.66
N GLY A 130 -12.92 11.98 1.61
CA GLY A 130 -12.09 10.78 1.59
C GLY A 130 -11.14 10.71 2.78
N THR A 131 -11.04 9.54 3.41
CA THR A 131 -10.10 9.29 4.52
C THR A 131 -8.96 8.35 4.17
N ILE A 132 -8.99 7.76 2.96
CA ILE A 132 -7.93 6.92 2.44
C ILE A 132 -6.73 7.82 2.09
N PRO A 133 -5.50 7.53 2.58
CA PRO A 133 -4.32 8.27 2.17
C PRO A 133 -4.18 8.23 0.64
N PRO A 134 -4.17 9.39 -0.05
CA PRO A 134 -4.12 9.42 -1.51
C PRO A 134 -2.79 8.86 -2.03
N SER A 135 -2.79 8.27 -3.23
CA SER A 135 -1.58 7.82 -3.92
C SER A 135 -0.68 6.88 -3.11
N SER A 136 -1.26 6.15 -2.16
CA SER A 136 -0.53 5.39 -1.14
C SER A 136 -0.64 3.86 -1.30
N GLY A 137 -1.10 3.38 -2.45
CA GLY A 137 -1.31 1.94 -2.66
C GLY A 137 -2.58 1.36 -2.01
N LEU A 138 -3.41 2.17 -1.32
CA LEU A 138 -4.67 1.73 -0.66
C LEU A 138 -5.95 1.92 -1.50
N SER A 139 -5.81 2.13 -2.81
CA SER A 139 -6.91 2.26 -3.79
C SER A 139 -7.90 3.39 -3.56
N SER A 140 -7.40 4.56 -3.17
CA SER A 140 -8.22 5.78 -3.11
C SER A 140 -8.88 6.14 -4.46
N SER A 141 -8.22 5.86 -5.59
CA SER A 141 -8.77 6.08 -6.94
C SER A 141 -9.97 5.19 -7.21
N SER A 142 -9.82 3.88 -7.04
CA SER A 142 -10.89 2.91 -7.29
C SER A 142 -12.05 3.07 -6.31
N ALA A 143 -11.78 3.42 -5.05
CA ALA A 143 -12.84 3.76 -4.10
C ALA A 143 -13.67 4.96 -4.59
N LEU A 144 -13.04 5.99 -5.16
CA LEU A 144 -13.76 7.13 -5.74
C LEU A 144 -14.56 6.74 -6.98
N VAL A 145 -13.99 5.92 -7.87
CA VAL A 145 -14.69 5.39 -9.06
C VAL A 145 -15.91 4.56 -8.65
N CYS A 146 -15.75 3.63 -7.71
CA CYS A 146 -16.81 2.75 -7.23
C CYS A 146 -17.91 3.54 -6.52
N CYS A 147 -17.53 4.51 -5.68
CA CYS A 147 -18.48 5.39 -5.01
C CYS A 147 -19.28 6.22 -6.02
N ALA A 148 -18.61 6.82 -7.02
CA ALA A 148 -19.27 7.58 -8.08
C ALA A 148 -20.20 6.72 -8.96
N GLY A 149 -19.80 5.50 -9.28
CA GLY A 149 -20.65 4.54 -10.00
C GLY A 149 -21.91 4.20 -9.19
N LEU A 150 -21.77 3.88 -7.90
CA LEU A 150 -22.90 3.59 -7.03
C LEU A 150 -23.81 4.81 -6.78
N VAL A 151 -23.23 6.01 -6.66
CA VAL A 151 -23.98 7.28 -6.64
C VAL A 151 -24.83 7.40 -7.89
N THR A 152 -24.22 7.25 -9.06
CA THR A 152 -24.91 7.38 -10.36
C THR A 152 -26.04 6.38 -10.49
N LEU A 153 -25.79 5.11 -10.17
CA LEU A 153 -26.81 4.06 -10.17
C LEU A 153 -28.00 4.41 -9.25
N THR A 154 -27.70 4.96 -8.06
CA THR A 154 -28.71 5.32 -7.06
C THR A 154 -29.53 6.53 -7.51
N VAL A 155 -28.91 7.56 -8.10
CA VAL A 155 -29.62 8.71 -8.67
C VAL A 155 -30.59 8.27 -9.76
N LEU A 156 -30.17 7.34 -10.62
CA LEU A 156 -30.99 6.82 -11.72
C LEU A 156 -32.13 5.90 -11.25
N GLY A 157 -32.12 5.44 -9.98
CA GLY A 157 -33.10 4.49 -9.46
C GLY A 157 -33.03 3.10 -10.11
N MET A 158 -31.91 2.78 -10.77
CA MET A 158 -31.69 1.49 -11.45
C MET A 158 -31.04 0.48 -10.52
N ARG A 159 -30.94 -0.78 -10.95
CA ARG A 159 -30.39 -1.87 -10.14
C ARG A 159 -29.31 -2.63 -10.90
N LEU A 160 -28.22 -2.92 -10.22
CA LEU A 160 -27.15 -3.80 -10.64
C LEU A 160 -26.71 -4.65 -9.45
N SER A 161 -26.20 -5.84 -9.73
CA SER A 161 -25.48 -6.63 -8.73
C SER A 161 -24.15 -5.97 -8.36
N LYS A 162 -23.61 -6.34 -7.20
CA LYS A 162 -22.27 -5.93 -6.77
C LYS A 162 -21.17 -6.38 -7.75
N VAL A 163 -21.37 -7.54 -8.40
CA VAL A 163 -20.46 -8.09 -9.40
C VAL A 163 -20.45 -7.21 -10.64
N GLU A 164 -21.62 -6.87 -11.18
CA GLU A 164 -21.74 -5.99 -12.35
C GLU A 164 -21.14 -4.60 -12.07
N LEU A 165 -21.40 -4.03 -10.88
CA LEU A 165 -20.81 -2.76 -10.45
C LEU A 165 -19.28 -2.83 -10.43
N ALA A 166 -18.70 -3.90 -9.87
CA ALA A 166 -17.26 -4.10 -9.85
C ALA A 166 -16.66 -4.21 -11.27
N GLU A 167 -17.28 -4.99 -12.15
CA GLU A 167 -16.81 -5.19 -13.53
C GLU A 167 -16.91 -3.91 -14.37
N ILE A 168 -18.00 -3.15 -14.23
CA ILE A 168 -18.19 -1.86 -14.91
C ILE A 168 -17.14 -0.86 -14.42
N CYS A 169 -16.98 -0.71 -13.10
CA CYS A 169 -16.01 0.23 -12.53
C CYS A 169 -14.56 -0.15 -12.88
N ALA A 170 -14.23 -1.44 -12.92
CA ALA A 170 -12.91 -1.90 -13.33
C ALA A 170 -12.58 -1.54 -14.78
N LYS A 171 -13.57 -1.63 -15.68
CA LYS A 171 -13.41 -1.21 -17.08
C LYS A 171 -13.36 0.32 -17.20
N SER A 172 -14.22 1.03 -16.48
CA SER A 172 -14.35 2.48 -16.62
C SER A 172 -13.20 3.26 -16.00
N GLU A 173 -12.55 2.76 -14.94
CA GLU A 173 -11.35 3.39 -14.37
C GLU A 173 -10.23 3.49 -15.43
N ARG A 174 -10.20 2.60 -16.43
CA ARG A 174 -9.22 2.69 -17.53
C ARG A 174 -9.38 3.95 -18.39
N TYR A 175 -10.50 4.67 -18.28
CA TYR A 175 -10.64 5.97 -18.93
C TYR A 175 -9.64 7.01 -18.41
N VAL A 176 -9.12 6.89 -17.18
CA VAL A 176 -7.99 7.74 -16.72
C VAL A 176 -6.64 7.35 -17.33
N GLY A 177 -6.57 6.25 -18.07
CA GLY A 177 -5.38 5.81 -18.81
C GLY A 177 -4.57 4.70 -18.15
N THR A 178 -4.96 4.22 -16.96
CA THR A 178 -4.34 3.05 -16.32
C THR A 178 -4.91 1.76 -16.89
N GLU A 179 -4.07 0.78 -17.22
CA GLU A 179 -4.46 -0.53 -17.74
C GLU A 179 -4.60 -1.58 -16.62
N GLY A 180 -5.17 -1.18 -15.48
CA GLY A 180 -5.30 -2.01 -14.29
C GLY A 180 -6.25 -3.21 -14.45
N GLY A 181 -6.15 -4.13 -13.50
CA GLY A 181 -7.06 -5.27 -13.36
C GLY A 181 -8.34 -4.87 -12.63
N GLY A 182 -8.97 -5.85 -11.98
CA GLY A 182 -10.26 -5.69 -11.32
C GLY A 182 -10.23 -5.86 -9.80
N MET A 183 -9.06 -6.04 -9.18
CA MET A 183 -8.94 -6.34 -7.75
C MET A 183 -9.63 -5.27 -6.88
N ASP A 184 -9.26 -4.01 -7.11
CA ASP A 184 -9.58 -2.89 -6.22
C ASP A 184 -11.09 -2.61 -6.19
N GLN A 185 -11.73 -2.63 -7.36
CA GLN A 185 -13.15 -2.40 -7.51
C GLN A 185 -13.95 -3.60 -6.98
N SER A 186 -13.47 -4.82 -7.27
CA SER A 186 -14.10 -6.05 -6.78
C SER A 186 -14.14 -6.09 -5.27
N ILE A 187 -13.02 -5.84 -4.59
CA ILE A 187 -13.02 -5.85 -3.12
C ILE A 187 -13.83 -4.68 -2.53
N SER A 188 -13.85 -3.52 -3.19
CA SER A 188 -14.64 -2.38 -2.71
C SER A 188 -16.15 -2.69 -2.67
N PHE A 189 -16.68 -3.45 -3.64
CA PHE A 189 -18.08 -3.87 -3.64
C PHE A 189 -18.36 -5.18 -2.87
N LEU A 190 -17.47 -6.17 -2.99
CA LEU A 190 -17.70 -7.55 -2.54
C LEU A 190 -17.15 -7.84 -1.14
N ALA A 191 -16.45 -6.90 -0.49
CA ALA A 191 -15.97 -7.09 0.87
C ALA A 191 -17.11 -7.26 1.87
N GLU A 192 -16.84 -8.08 2.89
CA GLU A 192 -17.71 -8.33 4.02
C GLU A 192 -16.91 -8.23 5.31
N GLU A 193 -17.50 -7.59 6.31
CA GLU A 193 -16.84 -7.33 7.58
C GLU A 193 -16.43 -8.63 8.26
N GLY A 194 -15.18 -8.70 8.73
CA GLY A 194 -14.63 -9.84 9.43
C GLY A 194 -13.98 -10.93 8.55
N THR A 195 -14.04 -10.84 7.21
CA THR A 195 -13.36 -11.79 6.31
C THR A 195 -12.57 -11.10 5.21
N ALA A 196 -11.39 -11.64 4.88
CA ALA A 196 -10.74 -11.34 3.61
C ALA A 196 -11.45 -12.06 2.47
N LYS A 197 -11.14 -11.73 1.22
CA LYS A 197 -11.72 -12.39 0.04
C LYS A 197 -10.63 -12.92 -0.87
N PHE A 198 -10.76 -14.17 -1.29
CA PHE A 198 -10.10 -14.71 -2.46
C PHE A 198 -10.91 -14.29 -3.69
N ILE A 199 -10.39 -13.36 -4.47
CA ILE A 199 -11.06 -12.79 -5.64
C ILE A 199 -10.52 -13.48 -6.88
N GLU A 200 -11.41 -14.13 -7.62
CA GLU A 200 -11.14 -14.79 -8.90
C GLU A 200 -11.70 -13.95 -10.04
N PHE A 201 -11.09 -14.04 -11.23
CA PHE A 201 -11.51 -13.29 -12.40
C PHE A 201 -11.98 -14.25 -13.51
N SER A 202 -12.92 -13.80 -14.34
CA SER A 202 -13.41 -14.52 -15.53
C SER A 202 -13.95 -15.94 -15.27
N PRO A 203 -15.05 -16.12 -14.50
CA PRO A 203 -15.96 -15.09 -14.01
C PRO A 203 -15.52 -14.49 -12.67
N LEU A 204 -15.93 -13.25 -12.42
CA LEU A 204 -15.67 -12.57 -11.14
C LEU A 204 -16.36 -13.29 -9.98
N ARG A 205 -15.58 -13.79 -9.03
CA ARG A 205 -16.05 -14.45 -7.80
C ARG A 205 -15.26 -13.95 -6.60
N ALA A 206 -15.91 -13.93 -5.44
CA ALA A 206 -15.27 -13.60 -4.17
C ALA A 206 -15.63 -14.66 -3.13
N THR A 207 -14.61 -15.36 -2.63
CA THR A 207 -14.76 -16.42 -1.64
C THR A 207 -14.14 -15.99 -0.31
N ASP A 208 -14.78 -16.29 0.81
CA ASP A 208 -14.28 -15.94 2.14
C ASP A 208 -12.94 -16.62 2.44
N VAL A 209 -12.01 -15.85 2.99
CA VAL A 209 -10.78 -16.35 3.60
C VAL A 209 -10.72 -15.85 5.03
N ARG A 210 -10.83 -16.79 5.98
CA ARG A 210 -10.64 -16.50 7.40
C ARG A 210 -9.16 -16.33 7.67
N LEU A 211 -8.80 -15.15 8.18
CA LEU A 211 -7.42 -14.83 8.57
C LEU A 211 -7.09 -15.51 9.91
N PRO A 212 -5.82 -15.85 10.16
CA PRO A 212 -5.42 -16.52 11.39
C PRO A 212 -5.77 -15.69 12.63
N SER A 213 -6.28 -16.34 13.67
CA SER A 213 -6.51 -15.71 14.97
C SER A 213 -5.20 -15.36 15.67
N GLY A 214 -5.17 -14.27 16.43
CA GLY A 214 -4.00 -13.88 17.22
C GLY A 214 -2.94 -13.08 16.45
N ALA A 215 -3.24 -12.68 15.21
CA ALA A 215 -2.45 -11.71 14.46
C ALA A 215 -3.33 -10.64 13.82
N VAL A 216 -2.77 -9.44 13.64
CA VAL A 216 -3.42 -8.28 13.07
C VAL A 216 -2.58 -7.77 11.92
N PHE A 217 -3.24 -7.27 10.87
CA PHE A 217 -2.56 -6.58 9.80
C PHE A 217 -2.35 -5.12 10.17
N VAL A 218 -1.13 -4.64 10.00
CA VAL A 218 -0.77 -3.24 10.20
C VAL A 218 -0.36 -2.62 8.87
N ILE A 219 -0.95 -1.48 8.56
CA ILE A 219 -0.61 -0.67 7.39
C ILE A 219 0.37 0.41 7.83
N ALA A 220 1.48 0.52 7.10
CA ALA A 220 2.46 1.58 7.29
C ALA A 220 2.76 2.26 5.95
N ASN A 221 2.46 3.55 5.83
CA ASN A 221 2.68 4.36 4.66
C ASN A 221 4.15 4.82 4.59
N SER A 222 4.84 4.56 3.48
CA SER A 222 6.21 5.05 3.26
C SER A 222 6.27 6.57 3.14
N CYS A 223 5.13 7.24 2.94
CA CYS A 223 4.99 8.66 2.66
C CYS A 223 5.55 9.09 1.29
N VAL A 224 5.89 8.13 0.43
CA VAL A 224 6.20 8.37 -0.98
C VAL A 224 4.93 8.22 -1.79
N GLU A 225 4.42 9.32 -2.34
CA GLU A 225 3.23 9.28 -3.19
C GLU A 225 3.56 8.73 -4.58
N MET A 226 2.74 7.78 -5.06
CA MET A 226 2.83 7.28 -6.42
C MET A 226 1.47 7.37 -7.12
N ASN A 227 1.33 8.34 -8.03
CA ASN A 227 0.17 8.46 -8.89
C ASN A 227 0.34 7.57 -10.13
N LYS A 228 -0.38 6.44 -10.15
CA LYS A 228 -0.29 5.43 -11.22
C LYS A 228 -0.75 5.95 -12.58
N ALA A 229 -1.75 6.82 -12.60
CA ALA A 229 -2.28 7.35 -13.84
C ALA A 229 -1.32 8.39 -14.44
N ALA A 230 -0.59 9.11 -13.60
CA ALA A 230 0.37 10.13 -14.02
C ALA A 230 1.71 9.56 -14.49
N THR A 231 2.04 8.30 -14.20
CA THR A 231 3.33 7.68 -14.53
C THR A 231 3.16 6.50 -15.49
N SER A 232 4.20 6.18 -16.26
CA SER A 232 4.17 5.06 -17.22
C SER A 232 4.50 3.70 -16.59
N HIS A 233 5.12 3.68 -15.40
CA HIS A 233 5.64 2.47 -14.75
C HIS A 233 4.62 1.33 -14.69
N PHE A 234 3.39 1.62 -14.25
CA PHE A 234 2.33 0.63 -14.12
C PHE A 234 1.96 0.02 -15.47
N ASN A 235 1.71 0.83 -16.49
CA ASN A 235 1.31 0.32 -17.80
C ASN A 235 2.46 -0.41 -18.52
N ILE A 236 3.72 0.00 -18.29
CA ILE A 236 4.89 -0.75 -18.80
C ILE A 236 4.84 -2.19 -18.31
N ARG A 237 4.56 -2.42 -17.01
CA ARG A 237 4.45 -3.77 -16.44
C ARG A 237 3.31 -4.58 -17.05
N VAL A 238 2.15 -3.96 -17.28
CA VAL A 238 1.03 -4.61 -17.97
C VAL A 238 1.42 -5.02 -19.39
N MET A 239 2.15 -4.17 -20.12
CA MET A 239 2.62 -4.50 -21.47
C MET A 239 3.68 -5.60 -21.47
N GLU A 240 4.64 -5.57 -20.55
CA GLU A 240 5.64 -6.64 -20.40
C GLU A 240 4.96 -8.00 -20.16
N CYS A 241 3.94 -8.06 -19.30
CA CYS A 241 3.20 -9.31 -19.06
C CYS A 241 2.40 -9.76 -20.29
N ARG A 242 1.76 -8.84 -21.01
CA ARG A 242 1.02 -9.14 -22.25
C ARG A 242 1.95 -9.68 -23.34
N LEU A 243 3.12 -9.07 -23.50
CA LEU A 243 4.13 -9.51 -24.46
C LEU A 243 4.71 -10.87 -24.08
N ALA A 244 5.01 -11.08 -22.79
CA ALA A 244 5.44 -12.37 -22.29
C ALA A 244 4.40 -13.47 -22.57
N ALA A 245 3.11 -13.21 -22.33
CA ALA A 245 2.03 -14.15 -22.63
C ALA A 245 1.97 -14.51 -24.11
N LYS A 246 2.10 -13.51 -25.00
CA LYS A 246 2.12 -13.74 -26.46
C LYS A 246 3.33 -14.58 -26.89
N LEU A 247 4.53 -14.30 -26.38
CA LEU A 247 5.72 -15.09 -26.72
C LEU A 247 5.65 -16.52 -26.16
N LEU A 248 5.14 -16.71 -24.94
CA LEU A 248 4.91 -18.04 -24.36
C LEU A 248 3.91 -18.85 -25.18
N ALA A 249 2.78 -18.24 -25.55
CA ALA A 249 1.79 -18.85 -26.42
C ALA A 249 2.39 -19.25 -27.77
N LYS A 250 3.17 -18.35 -28.39
CA LYS A 250 3.86 -18.64 -29.66
C LYS A 250 4.84 -19.82 -29.52
N HIS A 251 5.65 -19.82 -28.47
CA HIS A 251 6.63 -20.87 -28.21
C HIS A 251 5.97 -22.24 -28.01
N LYS A 252 4.81 -22.29 -27.35
CA LYS A 252 4.00 -23.51 -27.18
C LYS A 252 3.00 -23.77 -28.31
N SER A 253 3.15 -23.10 -29.45
CA SER A 253 2.32 -23.30 -30.66
C SER A 253 0.82 -23.05 -30.46
N LEU A 254 0.45 -22.14 -29.55
CA LEU A 254 -0.92 -21.67 -29.33
C LEU A 254 -1.24 -20.44 -30.22
N GLN A 255 -2.53 -20.09 -30.33
CA GLN A 255 -3.00 -18.89 -31.03
C GLN A 255 -2.68 -17.61 -30.23
N TRP A 256 -1.41 -17.20 -30.27
CA TRP A 256 -0.88 -16.06 -29.51
C TRP A 256 -1.52 -14.70 -29.87
N ASP A 257 -2.13 -14.56 -31.06
CA ASP A 257 -2.76 -13.33 -31.52
C ASP A 257 -3.92 -12.91 -30.60
N LYS A 258 -4.70 -13.89 -30.12
CA LYS A 258 -5.83 -13.71 -29.21
C LYS A 258 -5.43 -13.64 -27.74
N VAL A 259 -4.24 -14.13 -27.39
CA VAL A 259 -3.76 -14.16 -26.00
C VAL A 259 -3.43 -12.75 -25.53
N LEU A 260 -4.00 -12.36 -24.39
CA LEU A 260 -3.77 -11.08 -23.73
C LEU A 260 -3.13 -11.22 -22.35
N ARG A 261 -3.26 -12.39 -21.73
CA ARG A 261 -2.87 -12.61 -20.33
C ARG A 261 -2.06 -13.88 -20.12
N LEU A 262 -1.26 -13.87 -19.06
CA LEU A 262 -0.41 -15.01 -18.68
C LEU A 262 -1.26 -16.21 -18.21
N GLU A 263 -2.37 -15.97 -17.50
CA GLU A 263 -3.30 -17.04 -17.10
C GLU A 263 -3.90 -17.77 -18.30
N GLU A 264 -4.23 -17.05 -19.39
CA GLU A 264 -4.79 -17.66 -20.60
C GLU A 264 -3.83 -18.69 -21.24
N VAL A 265 -2.51 -18.49 -21.10
CA VAL A 265 -1.50 -19.45 -21.58
C VAL A 265 -1.52 -20.70 -20.70
N GLN A 266 -1.52 -20.54 -19.38
CA GLN A 266 -1.60 -21.67 -18.46
C GLN A 266 -2.88 -22.48 -18.70
N ALA A 267 -4.03 -21.80 -18.78
CA ALA A 267 -5.33 -22.42 -18.98
C ALA A 267 -5.40 -23.23 -20.28
N GLN A 268 -4.84 -22.71 -21.38
CA GLN A 268 -4.80 -23.42 -22.66
C GLN A 268 -3.86 -24.64 -22.65
N LEU A 269 -2.78 -24.60 -21.87
CA LEU A 269 -1.86 -25.73 -21.72
C LEU A 269 -2.36 -26.77 -20.72
N GLY A 270 -3.22 -26.38 -19.78
CA GLY A 270 -3.75 -27.28 -18.75
C GLY A 270 -2.69 -27.77 -17.76
N ILE A 271 -1.68 -26.95 -17.46
CA ILE A 271 -0.54 -27.31 -16.59
C ILE A 271 -0.51 -26.52 -15.28
N SER A 272 0.29 -26.99 -14.32
CA SER A 272 0.43 -26.34 -13.01
C SER A 272 1.20 -25.01 -13.09
N LEU A 273 1.16 -24.22 -12.01
CA LEU A 273 1.93 -22.97 -11.93
C LEU A 273 3.43 -23.26 -11.86
N GLU A 274 3.81 -24.36 -11.22
CA GLU A 274 5.19 -24.86 -11.15
C GLU A 274 5.70 -25.24 -12.54
N ASP A 275 4.89 -25.94 -13.34
CA ASP A 275 5.24 -26.28 -14.72
C ASP A 275 5.30 -25.02 -15.60
N MET A 276 4.43 -24.03 -15.39
CA MET A 276 4.50 -22.75 -16.10
C MET A 276 5.80 -21.99 -15.81
N LEU A 277 6.38 -22.13 -14.62
CA LEU A 277 7.68 -21.56 -14.32
C LEU A 277 8.79 -22.22 -15.14
N LEU A 278 8.73 -23.54 -15.39
CA LEU A 278 9.66 -24.25 -16.26
C LEU A 278 9.48 -23.85 -17.72
N VAL A 279 8.22 -23.76 -18.18
CA VAL A 279 7.90 -23.25 -19.52
C VAL A 279 8.45 -21.83 -19.72
N THR A 280 8.41 -21.01 -18.68
CA THR A 280 8.98 -19.66 -18.71
C THR A 280 10.51 -19.68 -18.86
N ASP A 281 11.19 -20.58 -18.17
CA ASP A 281 12.66 -20.77 -18.31
C ASP A 281 13.06 -21.23 -19.71
N ASP A 282 12.27 -22.11 -20.31
CA ASP A 282 12.56 -22.63 -21.65
C ASP A 282 12.28 -21.61 -22.76
N ALA A 283 11.21 -20.81 -22.60
CA ALA A 283 10.66 -19.99 -23.67
C ALA A 283 11.17 -18.55 -23.69
N LEU A 284 11.49 -17.98 -22.52
CA LEU A 284 11.89 -16.58 -22.40
C LEU A 284 13.33 -16.49 -21.88
N HIS A 285 14.21 -15.81 -22.61
CA HIS A 285 15.57 -15.58 -22.12
C HIS A 285 15.58 -14.47 -21.05
N PRO A 286 16.55 -14.46 -20.12
CA PRO A 286 16.57 -13.52 -19.01
C PRO A 286 16.90 -12.08 -19.39
N GLU A 287 17.54 -11.84 -20.55
CA GLU A 287 17.94 -10.50 -20.93
C GLU A 287 16.73 -9.67 -21.41
N PRO A 288 16.75 -8.34 -21.27
CA PRO A 288 15.66 -7.51 -21.76
C PRO A 288 15.47 -7.64 -23.28
N TYR A 289 14.23 -7.84 -23.70
CA TYR A 289 13.86 -7.95 -25.12
C TYR A 289 13.78 -6.58 -25.78
N SER A 290 14.27 -6.48 -27.02
CA SER A 290 14.05 -5.28 -27.85
C SER A 290 12.70 -5.36 -28.60
N PRO A 291 12.13 -4.23 -29.04
CA PRO A 291 10.92 -4.21 -29.86
C PRO A 291 11.11 -4.97 -31.18
N GLU A 292 12.29 -4.85 -31.81
CA GLU A 292 12.63 -5.53 -33.05
C GLU A 292 12.73 -7.04 -32.87
N GLU A 293 13.28 -7.48 -31.73
CA GLU A 293 13.32 -8.89 -31.35
C GLU A 293 11.91 -9.45 -31.15
N ILE A 294 11.06 -8.76 -30.39
CA ILE A 294 9.67 -9.15 -30.16
C ILE A 294 8.91 -9.27 -31.48
N CYS A 295 9.06 -8.28 -32.36
CA CYS A 295 8.48 -8.29 -33.70
C CYS A 295 8.92 -9.52 -34.49
N ARG A 296 10.22 -9.86 -34.44
CA ARG A 296 10.77 -11.05 -35.11
C ARG A 296 10.20 -12.35 -34.54
N CYS A 297 10.10 -12.47 -33.21
CA CYS A 297 9.54 -13.65 -32.54
C CYS A 297 8.07 -13.87 -32.88
N LEU A 298 7.29 -12.79 -32.93
CA LEU A 298 5.85 -12.87 -33.20
C LEU A 298 5.53 -12.95 -34.71
N GLY A 299 6.42 -12.44 -35.55
CA GLY A 299 6.23 -12.32 -37.00
C GLY A 299 5.35 -11.11 -37.37
N ILE A 300 5.54 -9.98 -36.68
CA ILE A 300 4.81 -8.73 -36.89
C ILE A 300 5.74 -7.56 -37.18
N SER A 301 5.19 -6.46 -37.67
CA SER A 301 5.89 -5.19 -37.85
C SER A 301 5.96 -4.37 -36.55
N LEU A 302 6.90 -3.42 -36.50
CA LEU A 302 6.99 -2.44 -35.41
C LEU A 302 5.74 -1.56 -35.30
N GLU A 303 5.07 -1.30 -36.42
CA GLU A 303 3.83 -0.53 -36.44
C GLU A 303 2.68 -1.31 -35.79
N GLU A 304 2.54 -2.60 -36.09
CA GLU A 304 1.57 -3.48 -35.44
C GLU A 304 1.83 -3.59 -33.94
N LEU A 305 3.10 -3.75 -33.52
CA LEU A 305 3.47 -3.75 -32.10
C LEU A 305 3.01 -2.46 -31.39
N ARG A 306 3.30 -1.29 -31.99
CA ARG A 306 2.97 0.02 -31.41
C ARG A 306 1.46 0.28 -31.38
N THR A 307 0.74 -0.11 -32.41
CA THR A 307 -0.68 0.25 -32.57
C THR A 307 -1.62 -0.75 -31.91
N GLN A 308 -1.30 -2.04 -31.95
CA GLN A 308 -2.20 -3.12 -31.52
C GLN A 308 -1.89 -3.67 -30.13
N ILE A 309 -0.63 -3.65 -29.68
CA ILE A 309 -0.23 -4.26 -28.41
C ILE A 309 0.08 -3.21 -27.35
N LEU A 310 0.92 -2.23 -27.69
CA LEU A 310 1.35 -1.19 -26.76
C LEU A 310 0.27 -0.13 -26.50
N SER A 311 0.12 0.25 -25.22
CA SER A 311 -0.75 1.35 -24.79
C SER A 311 -0.18 2.71 -25.22
N ALA A 312 -1.03 3.73 -25.30
CA ALA A 312 -0.61 5.08 -25.73
C ALA A 312 0.60 5.63 -24.94
N ASN A 313 0.65 5.37 -23.62
CA ASN A 313 1.73 5.82 -22.74
C ASN A 313 2.94 4.87 -22.66
N THR A 314 2.98 3.79 -23.46
CA THR A 314 4.12 2.86 -23.56
C THR A 314 4.76 2.84 -24.95
N ARG A 315 4.21 3.60 -25.91
CA ARG A 315 4.69 3.68 -27.30
C ARG A 315 6.01 4.45 -27.45
N ASP A 316 6.18 5.53 -26.69
CA ASP A 316 7.35 6.41 -26.75
C ASP A 316 8.05 6.44 -25.39
N GLY A 317 9.26 5.89 -25.31
CA GLY A 317 10.14 5.99 -24.13
C GLY A 317 10.64 7.42 -23.86
N LYS A 318 9.95 8.47 -24.33
CA LYS A 318 10.31 9.88 -24.17
C LYS A 318 9.67 10.53 -22.95
N ARG A 319 8.43 10.15 -22.57
CA ARG A 319 7.68 10.90 -21.55
C ARG A 319 8.25 10.76 -20.12
N GLY A 320 8.83 9.61 -19.79
CA GLY A 320 9.51 9.43 -18.50
C GLY A 320 10.80 10.26 -18.33
N ARG A 321 11.42 10.74 -19.43
CA ARG A 321 12.67 11.51 -19.37
C ARG A 321 12.47 12.96 -18.92
N GLU A 322 11.47 13.64 -19.48
CA GLU A 322 11.16 15.01 -19.06
C GLU A 322 10.72 15.05 -17.60
N GLU A 323 10.01 14.00 -17.15
CA GLU A 323 9.52 13.88 -15.77
C GLU A 323 10.64 13.50 -14.77
N GLU A 324 11.59 12.62 -15.13
CA GLU A 324 12.78 12.34 -14.30
C GLU A 324 13.74 13.54 -14.25
N ASP A 325 13.93 14.25 -15.36
CA ASP A 325 14.77 15.44 -15.40
C ASP A 325 14.11 16.61 -14.66
N GLU A 326 12.78 16.74 -14.70
CA GLU A 326 12.04 17.72 -13.91
C GLU A 326 11.99 17.35 -12.43
N LYS A 327 11.89 16.06 -12.08
CA LYS A 327 12.01 15.56 -10.71
C LYS A 327 13.42 15.82 -10.16
N LYS A 328 14.48 15.48 -10.92
CA LYS A 328 15.86 15.81 -10.56
C LYS A 328 16.07 17.30 -10.38
N ARG A 329 15.52 18.15 -11.25
CA ARG A 329 15.59 19.61 -11.11
C ARG A 329 14.83 20.15 -9.89
N ARG A 330 13.68 19.55 -9.53
CA ARG A 330 12.90 19.91 -8.33
C ARG A 330 13.61 19.45 -7.05
N GLU A 331 14.18 18.26 -7.07
CA GLU A 331 15.00 17.72 -5.99
C GLU A 331 16.27 18.57 -5.82
N GLU A 332 17.02 18.87 -6.88
CA GLU A 332 18.20 19.75 -6.84
C GLU A 332 17.87 21.17 -6.33
N LYS A 333 16.76 21.78 -6.78
CA LYS A 333 16.31 23.07 -6.24
C LYS A 333 15.95 23.00 -4.75
N SER A 334 15.28 21.92 -4.33
CA SER A 334 14.96 21.69 -2.92
C SER A 334 16.23 21.51 -2.08
N PHE A 335 17.21 20.75 -2.60
CA PHE A 335 18.51 20.55 -1.96
C PHE A 335 19.32 21.85 -1.83
N ASP A 336 19.31 22.71 -2.86
CA ASP A 336 20.00 24.00 -2.81
C ASP A 336 19.31 24.99 -1.86
N GLU A 337 17.98 25.08 -1.86
CA GLU A 337 17.23 25.89 -0.89
C GLU A 337 17.44 25.40 0.54
N MET A 338 17.54 24.08 0.75
CA MET A 338 17.80 23.48 2.05
C MET A 338 19.26 23.67 2.50
N ARG A 339 20.21 23.66 1.56
CA ARG A 339 21.62 23.97 1.83
C ARG A 339 21.80 25.43 2.27
N GLU A 340 21.07 26.35 1.65
CA GLU A 340 21.07 27.76 2.07
C GLU A 340 20.40 27.95 3.44
N ARG A 341 19.32 27.22 3.76
CA ARG A 341 18.74 27.22 5.12
C ARG A 341 19.70 26.65 6.18
N ARG A 342 20.41 25.55 5.88
CA ARG A 342 21.42 24.99 6.79
C ARG A 342 22.61 25.94 6.98
N LYS A 343 23.05 26.67 5.95
CA LYS A 343 24.05 27.74 6.11
C LYS A 343 23.54 28.84 7.03
N ALA A 344 22.27 29.24 6.90
CA ALA A 344 21.65 30.22 7.79
C ALA A 344 21.55 29.73 9.24
N ASP A 345 21.18 28.47 9.47
CA ASP A 345 21.08 27.87 10.81
C ASP A 345 22.45 27.67 11.47
N VAL A 346 23.47 27.27 10.70
CA VAL A 346 24.86 27.16 11.19
C VAL A 346 25.43 28.54 11.51
N CYS A 347 25.16 29.56 10.68
CA CYS A 347 25.49 30.95 11.01
C CYS A 347 24.78 31.43 12.28
N ALA A 348 23.49 31.12 12.45
CA ALA A 348 22.73 31.48 13.64
C ALA A 348 23.25 30.79 14.92
N LEU A 349 23.63 29.52 14.83
CA LEU A 349 24.26 28.76 15.93
C LEU A 349 25.64 29.29 16.30
N THR A 350 26.42 29.73 15.30
CA THR A 350 27.75 30.33 15.53
C THR A 350 27.62 31.68 16.24
N VAL A 351 26.64 32.51 15.84
CA VAL A 351 26.33 33.79 16.50
C VAL A 351 25.80 33.59 17.93
N LEU A 352 25.03 32.53 18.19
CA LEU A 352 24.53 32.15 19.52
C LEU A 352 25.65 31.61 20.44
N MET A 353 26.65 30.94 19.89
CA MET A 353 27.83 30.49 20.64
C MET A 353 28.76 31.66 20.98
N ASP A 354 28.94 32.63 20.08
CA ASP A 354 29.74 33.83 20.34
C ASP A 354 29.10 34.75 21.40
N THR A 355 27.77 34.90 21.39
CA THR A 355 27.05 35.65 22.44
C THR A 355 27.08 34.95 23.80
N ARG A 356 27.23 33.62 23.86
CA ARG A 356 27.45 32.87 25.11
C ARG A 356 28.89 32.92 25.62
N MET A 357 29.88 33.06 24.74
CA MET A 357 31.28 33.24 25.13
C MET A 357 31.56 34.66 25.65
N HIS A 358 30.90 35.69 25.09
CA HIS A 358 31.06 37.08 25.52
C HIS A 358 30.26 37.50 26.76
N THR A 359 29.34 36.66 27.27
CA THR A 359 28.52 36.97 28.46
C THR A 359 29.10 36.48 29.80
N ASN A 360 30.29 35.88 29.81
CA ASN A 360 30.95 35.37 31.03
C ASN A 360 32.07 36.26 31.61
N LEU A 361 32.19 37.52 31.18
CA LEU A 361 33.15 38.47 31.76
C LEU A 361 32.53 39.86 31.96
N LYS A 362 31.90 40.09 33.12
CA LYS A 362 32.04 41.26 34.04
C LYS A 362 30.77 41.53 34.88
N LYS A 363 31.01 41.74 36.18
CA LYS A 363 30.07 42.12 37.25
C LYS A 363 29.45 43.52 37.06
N PRO A 364 28.37 43.86 37.80
CA PRO A 364 27.41 44.90 37.45
C PRO A 364 27.76 46.28 38.04
N GLN A 365 27.44 47.36 37.31
CA GLN A 365 27.22 48.68 37.91
C GLN A 365 26.02 49.39 37.25
N HIS A 366 25.27 50.08 38.11
CA HIS A 366 24.04 50.83 37.88
C HIS A 366 24.08 51.80 36.70
N THR A 367 22.97 51.93 35.95
CA THR A 367 22.16 53.16 35.78
C THR A 367 20.99 52.95 34.80
N GLN A 368 19.95 53.77 34.96
CA GLN A 368 18.61 53.70 34.34
C GLN A 368 18.54 54.27 32.89
N PRO A 369 17.39 54.19 32.17
CA PRO A 369 17.34 53.96 30.73
C PRO A 369 17.17 55.24 29.88
N SER A 370 17.65 55.20 28.64
CA SER A 370 17.20 56.15 27.61
C SER A 370 17.17 55.53 26.21
N LYS A 371 16.04 55.81 25.54
CA LYS A 371 15.71 55.63 24.12
C LYS A 371 16.90 55.88 23.18
N LEU A 372 17.01 55.13 22.08
CA LEU A 372 17.04 55.69 20.72
C LEU A 372 16.99 54.60 19.64
N THR A 373 16.23 54.91 18.59
CA THR A 373 16.07 54.18 17.33
C THR A 373 17.16 54.52 16.31
N THR A 374 17.32 53.60 15.35
CA THR A 374 17.76 53.73 13.94
C THR A 374 19.25 53.88 13.54
N LYS A 375 19.58 53.04 12.53
CA LYS A 375 20.61 53.13 11.46
C LYS A 375 22.04 52.60 11.72
N GLY A 376 22.26 51.39 11.21
CA GLY A 376 23.27 51.04 10.20
C GLY A 376 24.76 51.24 10.53
N GLN A 377 25.48 50.14 10.70
CA GLN A 377 26.88 50.00 10.28
C GLN A 377 27.27 48.52 10.14
N CYS A 378 27.79 48.15 8.97
CA CYS A 378 28.47 46.88 8.71
C CYS A 378 29.75 46.79 9.54
N PHE A 379 30.02 45.64 10.15
CA PHE A 379 31.36 45.25 10.57
C PHE A 379 31.94 44.31 9.50
N GLU A 380 33.06 44.72 8.90
CA GLU A 380 33.92 43.86 8.09
C GLU A 380 34.58 42.82 9.00
N LEU A 381 34.43 41.54 8.65
CA LEU A 381 35.24 40.45 9.20
C LEU A 381 36.43 40.20 8.27
N THR A 382 37.62 40.23 8.87
CA THR A 382 38.94 40.23 8.23
C THR A 382 39.30 38.89 7.57
N GLY A 383 40.01 38.97 6.44
CA GLY A 383 40.31 37.88 5.50
C GLY A 383 41.24 36.74 5.95
N ASP A 384 41.49 36.56 7.24
CA ASP A 384 42.43 35.54 7.74
C ASP A 384 41.78 34.16 8.01
N ILE A 385 40.44 34.08 8.10
CA ILE A 385 39.72 32.81 8.32
C ILE A 385 39.51 32.04 7.00
N GLU A 386 39.32 32.75 5.90
CA GLU A 386 39.07 32.14 4.58
C GLU A 386 40.33 31.46 4.01
N ALA A 387 41.51 32.00 4.34
CA ALA A 387 42.80 31.41 3.98
C ALA A 387 43.09 30.11 4.74
N ALA A 388 42.74 30.05 6.04
CA ALA A 388 42.96 28.86 6.87
C ALA A 388 42.08 27.67 6.45
N VAL A 389 40.80 27.92 6.13
CA VAL A 389 39.87 26.87 5.67
C VAL A 389 40.25 26.35 4.28
N THR A 390 40.74 27.23 3.40
CA THR A 390 41.19 26.83 2.05
C THR A 390 42.49 26.01 2.07
N ALA A 391 43.39 26.26 3.03
CA ALA A 391 44.61 25.50 3.20
C ALA A 391 44.34 24.07 3.69
N GLN A 392 43.40 23.89 4.62
CA GLN A 392 43.03 22.58 5.18
C GLN A 392 42.31 21.68 4.15
N LEU A 393 41.47 22.27 3.29
CA LEU A 393 40.78 21.54 2.22
C LEU A 393 41.71 21.10 1.07
N LYS A 394 42.83 21.80 0.86
CA LYS A 394 43.85 21.42 -0.14
C LYS A 394 44.74 20.28 0.32
N THR A 395 44.96 20.11 1.63
CA THR A 395 45.73 19.00 2.18
C THR A 395 44.95 17.67 2.06
N LEU A 396 43.65 17.69 2.38
CA LEU A 396 42.77 16.52 2.27
C LEU A 396 42.58 16.02 0.83
N ARG A 397 42.62 16.92 -0.18
CA ARG A 397 42.54 16.52 -1.60
C ARG A 397 43.80 15.87 -2.16
N LYS A 398 44.98 16.12 -1.56
CA LYS A 398 46.27 15.56 -2.01
C LYS A 398 46.54 14.14 -1.49
N GLU A 399 45.87 13.73 -0.42
CA GLU A 399 46.01 12.38 0.13
C GLU A 399 45.12 11.36 -0.61
N ASP A 400 43.93 11.75 -1.08
CA ASP A 400 43.04 10.88 -1.87
C ASP A 400 43.53 10.63 -3.31
N SER A 401 44.34 11.53 -3.88
CA SER A 401 44.84 11.43 -5.26
C SER A 401 46.14 10.62 -5.40
N ARG A 402 46.79 10.24 -4.29
CA ARG A 402 47.99 9.39 -4.30
C ARG A 402 47.69 7.89 -4.12
N ALA A 403 46.44 7.52 -3.81
CA ALA A 403 46.03 6.13 -3.60
C ALA A 403 45.38 5.48 -4.85
N ALA A 404 45.28 6.21 -5.98
CA ALA A 404 44.59 5.77 -7.19
C ALA A 404 45.50 5.47 -8.40
N GLU A 405 46.83 5.56 -8.25
CA GLU A 405 47.79 5.41 -9.37
C GLU A 405 48.86 4.32 -9.17
N GLU A 406 48.69 3.39 -8.23
CA GLU A 406 49.63 2.28 -8.06
C GLU A 406 48.90 0.94 -7.85
N SER A 407 48.49 0.29 -8.95
CA SER A 407 48.39 -1.18 -9.07
C SER A 407 47.96 -1.59 -10.48
N ASP A 408 48.91 -1.52 -11.42
CA ASP A 408 48.85 -2.29 -12.66
C ASP A 408 50.27 -2.82 -12.92
N GLU A 409 50.58 -4.01 -12.38
CA GLU A 409 51.45 -5.03 -13.00
C GLU A 409 51.80 -6.19 -12.03
N LYS A 410 51.58 -7.40 -12.55
CA LYS A 410 52.38 -8.64 -12.41
C LYS A 410 52.37 -9.50 -11.13
N ASN A 411 51.97 -10.73 -11.42
CA ASN A 411 52.53 -12.03 -11.00
C ASN A 411 52.23 -12.54 -9.59
N GLY A 412 51.84 -13.81 -9.57
CA GLY A 412 51.39 -14.54 -8.39
C GLY A 412 52.51 -15.02 -7.48
N ILE A 413 52.10 -15.46 -6.30
CA ILE A 413 52.61 -16.57 -5.48
C ILE A 413 51.71 -16.64 -4.22
N SER A 414 51.42 -17.87 -3.82
CA SER A 414 50.72 -18.28 -2.59
C SER A 414 51.50 -17.95 -1.31
N VAL A 415 50.83 -17.74 -0.17
CA VAL A 415 51.21 -18.22 1.19
C VAL A 415 50.07 -17.97 2.19
N GLU A 416 49.70 -19.01 2.95
CA GLU A 416 48.88 -18.99 4.17
C GLU A 416 49.58 -18.30 5.35
N ARG A 417 48.84 -17.61 6.25
CA ARG A 417 48.80 -17.87 7.72
C ARG A 417 48.15 -16.74 8.54
N ASN A 418 47.14 -17.15 9.31
CA ASN A 418 46.69 -16.73 10.66
C ASN A 418 47.01 -15.33 11.24
N TRP A 419 45.93 -14.59 11.60
CA TRP A 419 45.89 -13.71 12.78
C TRP A 419 44.48 -13.73 13.43
N PRO A 420 44.33 -13.51 14.75
CA PRO A 420 43.17 -13.90 15.54
C PRO A 420 41.99 -12.93 15.50
N VAL A 421 40.86 -13.47 15.98
CA VAL A 421 39.56 -12.85 16.22
C VAL A 421 39.69 -11.65 17.18
N ALA A 422 39.46 -10.45 16.67
CA ALA A 422 39.14 -9.27 17.47
C ALA A 422 38.08 -8.44 16.75
N CYS A 423 36.91 -8.30 17.39
CA CYS A 423 35.82 -7.43 16.98
C CYS A 423 36.34 -6.03 16.62
N SER A 424 36.26 -5.70 15.33
CA SER A 424 36.38 -4.33 14.84
C SER A 424 35.20 -4.07 13.94
N TYR A 425 34.39 -3.07 14.32
CA TYR A 425 33.43 -2.42 13.44
C TYR A 425 34.20 -1.92 12.21
N VAL A 426 34.17 -2.68 11.13
CA VAL A 426 34.63 -2.19 9.83
C VAL A 426 33.55 -1.24 9.34
N ILE A 427 33.79 0.06 9.55
CA ILE A 427 33.17 1.12 8.76
C ILE A 427 33.66 0.88 7.33
N VAL A 428 32.88 0.11 6.56
CA VAL A 428 33.09 -0.02 5.12
C VAL A 428 32.77 1.36 4.53
N PRO A 429 33.72 2.04 3.87
CA PRO A 429 33.43 3.31 3.23
C PRO A 429 32.29 3.12 2.24
N ARG A 430 31.22 3.93 2.38
CA ARG A 430 29.97 3.92 1.60
C ARG A 430 30.13 4.10 0.08
N ARG A 431 31.35 4.07 -0.46
CA ARG A 431 31.68 4.31 -1.87
C ARG A 431 31.97 3.06 -2.70
N LEU A 432 32.14 1.88 -2.10
CA LEU A 432 32.49 0.64 -2.84
C LEU A 432 31.48 -0.51 -2.71
N LYS A 433 30.31 -0.27 -2.11
CA LYS A 433 29.15 -1.19 -2.17
C LYS A 433 27.95 -0.65 -2.96
N LEU A 434 28.09 0.53 -3.57
CA LEU A 434 27.09 1.13 -4.45
C LEU A 434 27.33 0.82 -5.95
N GLN A 435 28.39 0.09 -6.29
CA GLN A 435 28.80 -0.13 -7.68
C GLN A 435 28.44 -1.52 -8.24
N LEU A 436 27.63 -2.29 -7.50
CA LEU A 436 27.08 -3.59 -7.96
C LEU A 436 25.56 -3.72 -7.80
N LEU A 437 24.86 -2.63 -7.43
CA LEU A 437 23.39 -2.57 -7.31
C LEU A 437 22.76 -1.37 -8.02
N LEU A 438 23.57 -0.57 -8.71
CA LEU A 438 23.12 0.38 -9.70
C LEU A 438 23.65 -0.15 -11.02
N THR A 439 22.83 -0.89 -11.78
CA THR A 439 23.06 -0.93 -13.22
C THR A 439 23.09 0.52 -13.69
N PRO A 440 24.21 1.04 -14.22
CA PRO A 440 24.18 2.35 -14.84
C PRO A 440 23.15 2.25 -15.95
N HIS A 441 22.06 3.03 -15.86
CA HIS A 441 21.20 3.24 -17.01
C HIS A 441 22.10 3.92 -18.04
N PRO A 442 22.46 3.28 -19.17
CA PRO A 442 23.39 3.88 -20.07
C PRO A 442 22.70 5.07 -20.74
N ASP A 443 23.41 6.18 -20.74
CA ASP A 443 23.20 7.36 -21.56
C ASP A 443 22.77 7.06 -23.00
N SER A 444 22.14 8.06 -23.62
CA SER A 444 21.85 8.23 -25.06
C SER A 444 20.71 7.40 -25.66
N GLY A 445 19.55 8.02 -25.89
CA GLY A 445 18.66 7.67 -27.01
C GLY A 445 18.14 6.22 -27.15
N LYS A 446 18.24 5.35 -26.13
CA LYS A 446 17.96 3.91 -26.31
C LYS A 446 16.47 3.58 -26.52
N VAL A 447 16.27 2.59 -27.39
CA VAL A 447 15.03 1.88 -27.73
C VAL A 447 14.38 1.30 -26.45
N PRO A 448 13.04 1.32 -26.29
CA PRO A 448 12.38 0.74 -25.11
C PRO A 448 12.71 -0.75 -25.00
N VAL A 449 13.10 -1.23 -23.81
CA VAL A 449 13.40 -2.64 -23.53
C VAL A 449 12.32 -3.27 -22.63
N PHE A 450 12.08 -4.56 -22.78
CA PHE A 450 11.02 -5.29 -22.05
C PHE A 450 11.56 -6.50 -21.29
N LYS A 451 11.36 -6.54 -19.96
CA LYS A 451 11.85 -7.62 -19.08
C LYS A 451 10.85 -8.76 -18.95
N LEU A 452 10.58 -9.44 -20.06
CA LEU A 452 9.49 -10.43 -20.20
C LEU A 452 9.65 -11.60 -19.22
N TYR A 453 10.87 -12.16 -19.13
CA TYR A 453 11.18 -13.29 -18.26
C TYR A 453 10.88 -13.00 -16.78
N GLN A 454 11.40 -11.88 -16.26
CA GLN A 454 11.24 -11.53 -14.85
C GLN A 454 9.77 -11.28 -14.51
N ARG A 455 9.02 -10.64 -15.41
CA ARG A 455 7.60 -10.33 -15.17
C ARG A 455 6.77 -11.60 -15.16
N ALA A 456 7.00 -12.51 -16.10
CA ALA A 456 6.35 -13.82 -16.11
C ALA A 456 6.68 -14.65 -14.85
N LYS A 457 7.96 -14.73 -14.47
CA LYS A 457 8.40 -15.41 -13.24
C LYS A 457 7.74 -14.85 -11.98
N HIS A 458 7.68 -13.52 -11.86
CA HIS A 458 6.96 -12.89 -10.76
C HIS A 458 5.50 -13.32 -10.75
N VAL A 459 4.78 -13.17 -11.86
CA VAL A 459 3.33 -13.40 -11.93
C VAL A 459 2.98 -14.85 -11.59
N TYR A 460 3.61 -15.85 -12.22
CA TYR A 460 3.28 -17.25 -11.94
C TYR A 460 3.63 -17.66 -10.51
N SER A 461 4.79 -17.20 -10.00
CA SER A 461 5.18 -17.52 -8.61
C SER A 461 4.31 -16.79 -7.58
N GLU A 462 3.83 -15.58 -7.88
CA GLU A 462 2.95 -14.81 -7.01
C GLU A 462 1.55 -15.44 -6.97
N ALA A 463 1.02 -15.88 -8.12
CA ALA A 463 -0.23 -16.63 -8.18
C ALA A 463 -0.16 -17.91 -7.32
N ALA A 464 0.97 -18.62 -7.35
CA ALA A 464 1.18 -19.82 -6.54
C ALA A 464 1.18 -19.49 -5.03
N ARG A 465 1.84 -18.38 -4.65
CA ARG A 465 1.83 -17.89 -3.26
C ARG A 465 0.43 -17.54 -2.77
N VAL A 466 -0.45 -16.98 -3.61
CA VAL A 466 -1.85 -16.71 -3.23
C VAL A 466 -2.58 -18.01 -2.89
N LEU A 467 -2.47 -19.04 -3.72
CA LEU A 467 -3.10 -20.34 -3.48
C LEU A 467 -2.56 -20.99 -2.22
N GLN A 468 -1.24 -20.91 -2.00
CA GLN A 468 -0.60 -21.44 -0.79
C GLN A 468 -1.05 -20.66 0.47
N PHE A 469 -1.14 -19.33 0.40
CA PHE A 469 -1.59 -18.49 1.51
C PHE A 469 -3.03 -18.87 1.90
N ARG A 470 -3.92 -18.98 0.91
CA ARG A 470 -5.30 -19.43 1.12
C ARG A 470 -5.34 -20.80 1.78
N LYS A 471 -4.57 -21.77 1.27
CA LYS A 471 -4.51 -23.12 1.82
C LYS A 471 -4.06 -23.13 3.29
N VAL A 472 -3.04 -22.36 3.64
CA VAL A 472 -2.58 -22.25 5.04
C VAL A 472 -3.66 -21.64 5.94
N CYS A 473 -4.42 -20.67 5.46
CA CYS A 473 -5.59 -20.15 6.20
C CYS A 473 -6.69 -21.22 6.39
N GLU A 474 -6.97 -22.03 5.37
CA GLU A 474 -7.96 -23.11 5.42
C GLU A 474 -7.53 -24.25 6.36
N ASP A 475 -6.28 -24.69 6.26
CA ASP A 475 -5.72 -25.79 7.06
C ASP A 475 -5.45 -25.38 8.52
N SER A 476 -5.19 -24.08 8.77
CA SER A 476 -4.93 -23.51 10.10
C SER A 476 -3.91 -24.29 10.95
N PRO A 477 -2.69 -24.59 10.44
CA PRO A 477 -1.67 -25.29 11.21
C PRO A 477 -1.18 -24.46 12.42
N GLU A 478 -0.54 -25.11 13.40
CA GLU A 478 -0.05 -24.44 14.62
C GLU A 478 0.93 -23.28 14.32
N ASP A 479 1.71 -23.39 13.25
CA ASP A 479 2.68 -22.40 12.77
C ASP A 479 2.14 -21.53 11.62
N ALA A 480 0.82 -21.46 11.42
CA ALA A 480 0.18 -20.74 10.31
C ALA A 480 0.70 -19.30 10.15
N VAL A 481 0.78 -18.53 11.23
CA VAL A 481 1.22 -17.13 11.18
C VAL A 481 2.66 -17.00 10.64
N ALA A 482 3.55 -17.93 11.01
CA ALA A 482 4.93 -17.94 10.52
C ALA A 482 5.00 -18.32 9.02
N GLN A 483 4.23 -19.33 8.59
CA GLN A 483 4.15 -19.73 7.19
C GLN A 483 3.59 -18.60 6.30
N LEU A 484 2.49 -17.99 6.72
CA LEU A 484 1.88 -16.85 6.04
C LEU A 484 2.84 -15.65 5.99
N GLY A 485 3.56 -15.41 7.08
CA GLY A 485 4.59 -14.37 7.15
C GLY A 485 5.69 -14.57 6.11
N GLU A 486 6.19 -15.80 5.95
CA GLU A 486 7.20 -16.12 4.95
C GLU A 486 6.68 -15.96 3.51
N LEU A 487 5.43 -16.32 3.23
CA LEU A 487 4.81 -16.07 1.92
C LEU A 487 4.74 -14.57 1.59
N MET A 488 4.39 -13.73 2.57
CA MET A 488 4.41 -12.26 2.40
C MET A 488 5.82 -11.76 2.11
N ASN A 489 6.83 -12.27 2.83
CA ASN A 489 8.22 -11.89 2.63
C ASN A 489 8.74 -12.31 1.24
N GLN A 490 8.36 -13.49 0.76
CA GLN A 490 8.67 -13.95 -0.60
C GLN A 490 8.01 -13.07 -1.66
N SER A 491 6.74 -12.71 -1.46
CA SER A 491 6.04 -11.77 -2.33
C SER A 491 6.78 -10.43 -2.40
N HIS A 492 7.21 -9.86 -1.27
CA HIS A 492 7.96 -8.61 -1.27
C HIS A 492 9.27 -8.70 -2.06
N ARG A 493 10.08 -9.75 -1.81
CA ARG A 493 11.33 -9.97 -2.57
C ARG A 493 11.06 -10.11 -4.07
N SER A 494 10.00 -10.83 -4.44
CA SER A 494 9.59 -10.96 -5.84
C SER A 494 9.17 -9.61 -6.45
N CYS A 495 8.39 -8.80 -5.73
CA CYS A 495 8.01 -7.46 -6.18
C CYS A 495 9.22 -6.54 -6.34
N ARG A 496 10.19 -6.61 -5.41
CA ARG A 496 11.40 -5.79 -5.42
C ARG A 496 12.36 -6.21 -6.54
N ASP A 497 12.69 -7.50 -6.61
CA ASP A 497 13.82 -8.00 -7.41
C ASP A 497 13.37 -8.45 -8.82
N LEU A 498 12.21 -9.10 -8.94
CA LEU A 498 11.70 -9.59 -10.24
C LEU A 498 10.75 -8.59 -10.88
N TYR A 499 9.84 -7.99 -10.12
CA TYR A 499 8.89 -7.04 -10.68
C TYR A 499 9.40 -5.60 -10.70
N GLU A 500 10.42 -5.28 -9.91
CA GLU A 500 11.00 -3.94 -9.82
C GLU A 500 9.92 -2.86 -9.60
N CYS A 501 9.03 -3.13 -8.64
CA CYS A 501 7.98 -2.22 -8.19
C CYS A 501 8.07 -1.83 -6.71
N SER A 502 9.21 -2.10 -6.04
CA SER A 502 9.49 -1.49 -4.73
C SER A 502 10.19 -0.13 -4.90
N CYS A 503 10.54 0.50 -3.78
CA CYS A 503 11.42 1.67 -3.71
C CYS A 503 12.24 1.63 -2.41
N PRO A 504 13.32 2.42 -2.29
CA PRO A 504 14.18 2.40 -1.10
C PRO A 504 13.42 2.62 0.22
N GLU A 505 12.41 3.50 0.21
CA GLU A 505 11.58 3.82 1.37
C GLU A 505 10.68 2.65 1.78
N LEU A 506 10.11 1.94 0.80
CA LEU A 506 9.34 0.72 1.05
C LEU A 506 10.25 -0.38 1.61
N ASP A 507 11.42 -0.59 1.02
CA ASP A 507 12.38 -1.61 1.45
C ASP A 507 12.83 -1.34 2.89
N GLN A 508 13.20 -0.08 3.20
CA GLN A 508 13.56 0.33 4.56
C GLN A 508 12.41 0.13 5.55
N LEU A 509 11.19 0.50 5.18
CA LEU A 509 10.02 0.36 6.05
C LEU A 509 9.69 -1.12 6.29
N VAL A 510 9.78 -1.96 5.27
CA VAL A 510 9.63 -3.42 5.41
C VAL A 510 10.67 -3.98 6.37
N ASP A 511 11.94 -3.58 6.24
CA ASP A 511 13.00 -4.02 7.14
C ASP A 511 12.72 -3.59 8.58
N ILE A 512 12.34 -2.33 8.81
CA ILE A 512 11.99 -1.81 10.14
C ILE A 512 10.83 -2.61 10.76
N CYS A 513 9.78 -2.92 10.00
CA CYS A 513 8.67 -3.73 10.49
C CYS A 513 9.12 -5.14 10.90
N ARG A 514 10.16 -5.69 10.27
CA ARG A 514 10.64 -7.06 10.55
C ARG A 514 11.65 -7.14 11.70
N ILE A 515 12.33 -6.04 12.06
CA ILE A 515 13.36 -6.05 13.10
C ILE A 515 12.79 -6.56 14.44
N MET A 516 13.49 -7.55 15.01
CA MET A 516 13.26 -8.02 16.38
C MET A 516 14.28 -7.38 17.31
N GLU A 517 13.85 -6.89 18.48
CA GLU A 517 14.80 -6.55 19.54
C GLU A 517 15.24 -7.82 20.25
N GLN A 518 16.55 -7.97 20.41
CA GLN A 518 17.10 -8.77 21.50
C GLN A 518 17.11 -7.86 22.73
N GLY A 519 16.27 -8.16 23.71
CA GLY A 519 16.06 -7.31 24.87
C GLY A 519 17.37 -6.84 25.53
N ARG A 520 17.62 -5.53 25.51
CA ARG A 520 18.36 -4.86 26.58
C ARG A 520 17.31 -4.16 27.42
N GLY A 521 17.14 -4.64 28.64
CA GLY A 521 16.12 -4.14 29.55
C GLY A 521 16.43 -2.73 30.01
N GLU A 522 15.82 -1.74 29.37
CA GLU A 522 15.43 -0.47 29.98
C GLU A 522 14.07 -0.09 29.38
N GLY A 523 13.02 -0.09 30.20
CA GLY A 523 11.66 0.19 29.75
C GLY A 523 11.53 1.63 29.24
N PRO A 524 10.67 1.90 28.22
CA PRO A 524 10.48 3.24 27.71
C PRO A 524 9.82 4.14 28.77
N PRO A 525 10.14 5.46 28.80
CA PRO A 525 9.43 6.38 29.67
C PRO A 525 7.96 6.46 29.25
N ALA A 526 7.06 6.42 30.24
CA ALA A 526 5.62 6.49 30.01
C ALA A 526 5.22 7.81 29.34
N VAL A 527 4.72 7.73 28.11
CA VAL A 527 4.06 8.84 27.42
C VAL A 527 2.55 8.67 27.59
N PRO A 528 1.80 9.66 28.12
CA PRO A 528 0.37 9.50 28.34
C PRO A 528 -0.40 9.58 27.01
N PHE A 529 -0.99 8.47 26.59
CA PHE A 529 -2.04 8.45 25.56
C PHE A 529 -3.43 8.53 26.22
N PRO A 530 -4.38 9.31 25.68
CA PRO A 530 -5.73 9.37 26.23
C PRO A 530 -6.55 8.11 25.85
N GLY A 531 -6.87 7.32 26.88
CA GLY A 531 -8.19 6.71 27.10
C GLY A 531 -8.76 5.73 26.05
N TRP A 532 -8.16 4.55 25.89
CA TRP A 532 -8.91 3.37 25.44
C TRP A 532 -9.50 2.65 26.67
N GLY A 533 -10.80 2.83 26.89
CA GLY A 533 -11.52 2.20 27.99
C GLY A 533 -11.50 0.68 27.88
N ARG A 534 -10.85 0.02 28.85
CA ARG A 534 -10.91 -1.44 29.03
C ARG A 534 -12.36 -1.86 29.26
N ARG A 535 -12.99 -2.55 28.30
CA ARG A 535 -14.16 -3.38 28.59
C ARG A 535 -13.68 -4.74 29.07
N SER A 536 -13.76 -4.95 30.38
CA SER A 536 -13.54 -6.26 31.01
C SER A 536 -14.67 -7.22 30.64
N TRP A 537 -14.30 -8.33 30.01
CA TRP A 537 -15.16 -9.50 29.87
C TRP A 537 -15.35 -10.13 31.27
N CYS A 538 -16.53 -9.96 31.86
CA CYS A 538 -16.92 -10.74 33.04
C CYS A 538 -17.38 -12.13 32.58
N GLN A 539 -16.71 -13.17 33.07
CA GLN A 539 -17.25 -14.53 33.05
C GLN A 539 -18.34 -14.68 34.14
N PRO A 540 -19.38 -15.51 33.92
CA PRO A 540 -20.41 -15.73 34.92
C PRO A 540 -19.93 -16.74 35.97
N SER A 541 -20.05 -16.38 37.25
CA SER A 541 -20.02 -17.35 38.34
C SER A 541 -21.43 -17.57 38.89
N PRO A 542 -21.78 -18.80 39.32
CA PRO A 542 -23.14 -19.14 39.72
C PRO A 542 -23.30 -18.96 41.24
N ARG A 543 -24.36 -18.26 41.67
CA ARG A 543 -25.13 -18.53 42.90
C ARG A 543 -26.15 -17.42 43.18
N CYS A 544 -27.23 -17.86 43.83
CA CYS A 544 -28.21 -17.09 44.60
C CYS A 544 -29.49 -16.62 43.86
N SER A 545 -30.47 -17.54 43.86
CA SER A 545 -31.78 -17.41 44.51
C SER A 545 -32.67 -16.20 44.18
N CYS A 546 -33.68 -16.46 43.35
CA CYS A 546 -34.93 -15.69 43.30
C CYS A 546 -35.94 -16.21 44.34
N PRO A 547 -36.82 -15.34 44.87
CA PRO A 547 -38.18 -15.72 45.24
C PRO A 547 -39.21 -15.16 44.24
N SER A 548 -40.22 -15.99 43.92
CA SER A 548 -41.66 -15.71 43.64
C SER A 548 -42.08 -14.46 42.85
N ALA A 549 -43.15 -14.42 42.06
CA ALA A 549 -44.13 -15.35 41.54
C ALA A 549 -45.10 -14.53 40.65
N SER A 550 -45.78 -15.22 39.73
CA SER A 550 -47.15 -14.96 39.23
C SER A 550 -47.40 -13.88 38.15
N LEU A 551 -48.43 -14.21 37.33
CA LEU A 551 -49.13 -13.44 36.30
C LEU A 551 -48.47 -13.57 34.90
N TYR A 552 -49.02 -14.21 33.86
CA TYR A 552 -50.40 -14.36 33.41
C TYR A 552 -50.62 -15.67 32.59
N ARG A 553 -51.78 -16.30 32.82
CA ARG A 553 -52.58 -17.17 31.91
C ARG A 553 -52.92 -16.41 30.62
N ASP A 554 -53.33 -16.93 29.47
CA ASP A 554 -53.71 -18.23 28.89
C ASP A 554 -53.83 -17.95 27.37
N ALA A 555 -53.54 -18.94 26.49
CA ALA A 555 -54.34 -19.27 25.29
C ALA A 555 -53.63 -20.31 24.40
N ALA A 556 -54.21 -21.51 24.36
CA ALA A 556 -53.95 -22.62 23.44
C ALA A 556 -54.39 -22.26 21.99
N THR A 557 -53.90 -22.90 20.92
CA THR A 557 -54.33 -24.24 20.40
C THR A 557 -53.37 -24.72 19.28
N ARG A 558 -52.79 -25.94 19.38
CA ARG A 558 -53.12 -27.23 18.69
C ARG A 558 -52.69 -27.38 17.22
N GLU A 559 -51.80 -28.37 17.00
CA GLU A 559 -51.78 -29.47 16.00
C GLU A 559 -50.30 -29.91 15.80
N SER A 560 -49.84 -31.16 15.72
CA SER A 560 -50.34 -32.53 15.94
C SER A 560 -49.10 -33.45 16.05
N GLN A 561 -49.21 -34.51 16.86
CA GLN A 561 -48.18 -35.51 17.15
C GLN A 561 -47.96 -36.52 16.01
N LEU A 562 -46.80 -37.20 15.98
CA LEU A 562 -46.72 -38.67 15.78
C LEU A 562 -45.32 -39.27 16.14
N ALA A 563 -45.35 -40.28 17.04
CA ALA A 563 -44.47 -41.44 17.35
C ALA A 563 -42.94 -41.25 17.59
N LEU A 564 -42.32 -41.56 18.76
CA LEU A 564 -42.07 -42.85 19.46
C LEU A 564 -41.45 -43.93 18.52
N SER A 565 -40.31 -44.60 18.76
CA SER A 565 -39.65 -45.09 19.99
C SER A 565 -38.28 -45.74 19.62
N ALA A 566 -37.31 -45.77 20.54
CA ALA A 566 -36.45 -46.94 20.86
C ALA A 566 -35.21 -46.54 21.70
N LEU A 567 -34.97 -47.29 22.77
CA LEU A 567 -34.03 -47.06 23.85
C LEU A 567 -32.90 -48.11 23.85
N ARG A 568 -31.68 -47.67 24.25
CA ARG A 568 -30.56 -48.37 24.97
C ARG A 568 -29.51 -49.19 24.18
N PRO A 569 -28.32 -49.51 24.80
CA PRO A 569 -27.44 -48.69 25.68
C PRO A 569 -25.92 -48.82 25.37
N CYS A 570 -25.08 -47.98 26.02
CA CYS A 570 -23.61 -48.09 26.08
C CYS A 570 -23.11 -49.27 26.94
N PRO A 571 -21.88 -49.78 26.71
CA PRO A 571 -21.10 -50.50 27.71
C PRO A 571 -19.86 -49.72 28.21
N GLU A 572 -19.38 -50.20 29.35
CA GLU A 572 -18.50 -49.58 30.34
C GLU A 572 -16.98 -49.70 30.08
N LYS A 573 -16.23 -48.94 30.87
CA LYS A 573 -14.75 -48.89 31.03
C LYS A 573 -14.12 -50.21 31.51
N PRO A 574 -12.78 -50.30 31.47
CA PRO A 574 -12.03 -50.88 32.59
C PRO A 574 -10.97 -49.95 33.21
N GLN A 575 -10.49 -50.38 34.37
CA GLN A 575 -9.85 -49.63 35.45
C GLN A 575 -8.30 -49.55 35.39
N ARG A 576 -7.82 -48.46 36.01
CA ARG A 576 -6.56 -48.17 36.74
C ARG A 576 -5.43 -49.22 36.83
N SER A 577 -4.21 -48.70 36.67
CA SER A 577 -3.09 -48.91 37.62
C SER A 577 -2.06 -47.77 37.53
N SER A 578 -1.76 -47.10 38.64
CA SER A 578 -0.56 -46.26 38.83
C SER A 578 0.59 -47.14 39.35
N PRO A 579 1.88 -46.74 39.22
CA PRO A 579 2.46 -45.88 40.26
C PRO A 579 3.59 -44.91 39.80
N ALA A 580 3.96 -44.05 40.77
CA ALA A 580 5.28 -43.45 40.99
C ALA A 580 5.64 -42.12 40.30
N LEU A 581 5.62 -41.09 41.16
CA LEU A 581 6.32 -39.82 41.09
C LEU A 581 7.80 -39.95 40.69
N GLN A 582 8.22 -39.18 39.68
CA GLN A 582 9.52 -38.52 39.68
C GLN A 582 9.33 -37.07 39.21
N HIS A 583 9.70 -36.13 40.09
CA HIS A 583 9.86 -34.72 39.76
C HIS A 583 10.99 -34.56 38.74
N GLY A 584 10.63 -34.46 37.47
CA GLY A 584 11.46 -33.90 36.41
C GLY A 584 10.88 -32.56 36.01
N ALA A 585 11.52 -31.47 36.40
CA ALA A 585 11.26 -30.15 35.85
C ALA A 585 11.50 -30.20 34.33
N ARG A 586 10.44 -30.41 33.55
CA ARG A 586 10.48 -30.19 32.11
C ARG A 586 10.47 -28.68 31.91
N GLN A 587 11.63 -28.15 31.55
CA GLN A 587 11.74 -26.85 30.88
C GLN A 587 10.77 -26.87 29.70
N ALA A 588 9.63 -26.19 29.86
CA ALA A 588 8.89 -25.70 28.71
C ALA A 588 9.87 -24.81 27.94
N GLY A 589 10.22 -25.22 26.72
CA GLY A 589 10.96 -24.37 25.82
C GLY A 589 10.20 -23.06 25.67
N GLN A 590 10.76 -22.00 26.25
CA GLN A 590 10.33 -20.64 25.99
C GLN A 590 10.50 -20.40 24.49
N GLY A 591 9.39 -20.46 23.74
CA GLY A 591 9.33 -19.86 22.43
C GLY A 591 9.70 -18.40 22.59
N ARG A 592 10.87 -18.01 22.08
CA ARG A 592 11.28 -16.61 22.01
C ARG A 592 10.26 -15.89 21.14
N GLY A 593 9.33 -15.17 21.78
CA GLY A 593 8.35 -14.33 21.10
C GLY A 593 9.08 -13.36 20.19
N THR A 594 8.80 -13.44 18.89
CA THR A 594 9.32 -12.51 17.90
C THR A 594 8.72 -11.13 18.17
N SER A 595 9.52 -10.13 18.50
CA SER A 595 8.97 -8.81 18.83
C SER A 595 8.51 -7.99 17.60
N GLY A 596 8.79 -8.45 16.37
CA GLY A 596 8.51 -7.77 15.10
C GLY A 596 7.41 -8.45 14.27
N ALA A 597 7.16 -7.94 13.05
CA ALA A 597 6.22 -8.54 12.11
C ALA A 597 6.73 -9.89 11.59
N GLN A 598 5.82 -10.87 11.47
CA GLN A 598 6.08 -12.20 10.93
C GLN A 598 6.27 -12.16 9.40
N GLY A 599 5.49 -11.31 8.74
CA GLY A 599 5.64 -10.99 7.32
C GLY A 599 5.42 -9.51 7.09
N SER A 600 6.18 -8.92 6.16
CA SER A 600 5.96 -7.54 5.74
C SER A 600 6.27 -7.38 4.26
N ARG A 601 5.41 -6.64 3.55
CA ARG A 601 5.53 -6.38 2.11
C ARG A 601 4.90 -5.06 1.72
N LEU A 602 5.28 -4.49 0.58
CA LEU A 602 4.51 -3.42 -0.08
C LEU A 602 3.08 -3.89 -0.40
N THR A 603 2.12 -2.97 -0.54
CA THR A 603 0.75 -3.31 -0.97
C THR A 603 0.24 -2.32 -2.03
N GLY A 604 -0.53 -2.84 -2.98
CA GLY A 604 -0.93 -2.10 -4.18
C GLY A 604 0.22 -1.98 -5.18
N ALA A 605 0.13 -1.00 -6.08
CA ALA A 605 1.04 -0.88 -7.23
C ALA A 605 2.53 -0.71 -6.88
N GLY A 606 2.88 -0.30 -5.67
CA GLY A 606 4.26 -0.02 -5.29
C GLY A 606 4.82 1.28 -5.90
N TRP A 607 6.15 1.31 -6.07
CA TRP A 607 6.98 2.50 -6.33
C TRP A 607 6.75 3.65 -5.33
N GLY A 608 6.36 3.29 -4.11
CA GLY A 608 5.84 4.18 -3.09
C GLY A 608 4.58 3.61 -2.45
N GLY A 609 3.96 4.40 -1.58
CA GLY A 609 2.73 4.04 -0.87
C GLY A 609 2.95 3.17 0.36
N CYS A 610 2.06 2.21 0.60
CA CYS A 610 2.00 1.51 1.88
C CYS A 610 2.68 0.14 1.85
N THR A 611 3.03 -0.32 3.04
CA THR A 611 3.32 -1.69 3.37
C THR A 611 2.18 -2.29 4.20
N VAL A 612 2.08 -3.61 4.18
CA VAL A 612 1.19 -4.41 5.02
C VAL A 612 2.05 -5.42 5.79
N SER A 613 1.86 -5.47 7.11
CA SER A 613 2.61 -6.33 8.01
C SER A 613 1.69 -7.22 8.83
N LEU A 614 2.01 -8.51 8.92
CA LEU A 614 1.32 -9.47 9.79
C LEU A 614 1.99 -9.48 11.16
N VAL A 615 1.30 -8.96 12.18
CA VAL A 615 1.86 -8.71 13.51
C VAL A 615 1.06 -9.49 14.56
N PRO A 616 1.70 -10.32 15.40
CA PRO A 616 1.02 -10.96 16.52
C PRO A 616 0.36 -9.95 17.48
N GLU A 617 -0.84 -10.25 17.99
CA GLU A 617 -1.63 -9.32 18.81
C GLU A 617 -0.92 -8.87 20.09
N ASP A 618 -0.14 -9.76 20.69
CA ASP A 618 0.59 -9.53 21.95
C ASP A 618 1.73 -8.50 21.82
N VAL A 619 2.29 -8.34 20.62
CA VAL A 619 3.39 -7.40 20.36
C VAL A 619 2.96 -6.11 19.67
N LEU A 620 1.67 -5.98 19.30
CA LEU A 620 1.15 -4.87 18.51
C LEU A 620 1.46 -3.47 19.10
N PRO A 621 1.25 -3.18 20.41
CA PRO A 621 1.54 -1.85 20.96
C PRO A 621 3.02 -1.47 20.85
N GLY A 622 3.92 -2.43 21.15
CA GLY A 622 5.36 -2.24 21.04
C GLY A 622 5.80 -2.09 19.59
N PHE A 623 5.21 -2.88 18.67
CA PHE A 623 5.43 -2.76 17.23
C PHE A 623 5.10 -1.35 16.73
N LEU A 624 3.91 -0.85 17.01
CA LEU A 624 3.47 0.47 16.57
C LEU A 624 4.39 1.59 17.09
N ALA A 625 4.73 1.55 18.38
CA ALA A 625 5.62 2.55 18.97
C ALA A 625 7.01 2.54 18.34
N ARG A 626 7.59 1.36 18.08
CA ARG A 626 8.91 1.24 17.46
C ARG A 626 8.92 1.67 16.01
N VAL A 627 7.95 1.24 15.19
CA VAL A 627 7.86 1.66 13.79
C VAL A 627 7.65 3.18 13.71
N HIS A 628 6.79 3.72 14.59
CA HIS A 628 6.62 5.17 14.73
C HIS A 628 7.94 5.88 15.02
N ALA A 629 8.69 5.41 16.03
CA ALA A 629 9.97 6.00 16.40
C ALA A 629 11.05 5.87 15.30
N ALA A 630 11.19 4.68 14.71
CA ALA A 630 12.26 4.36 13.78
C ALA A 630 12.07 5.00 12.39
N TYR A 631 10.83 5.05 11.89
CA TYR A 631 10.55 5.55 10.54
C TYR A 631 10.01 6.98 10.55
N TYR A 632 9.10 7.31 11.48
CA TYR A 632 8.36 8.58 11.44
C TYR A 632 8.92 9.68 12.35
N GLN A 633 9.61 9.36 13.45
CA GLN A 633 10.16 10.39 14.37
C GLN A 633 11.58 10.87 14.02
N GLY A 634 12.30 10.17 13.14
CA GLY A 634 13.72 10.45 12.83
C GLY A 634 14.03 10.79 11.38
N SER A 635 13.02 10.93 10.51
CA SER A 635 13.20 11.13 9.06
C SER A 635 12.61 12.47 8.58
N GLU A 636 12.90 12.86 7.33
CA GLU A 636 12.24 13.99 6.63
C GLU A 636 10.69 13.86 6.62
N HIS A 637 10.17 12.67 6.95
CA HIS A 637 8.74 12.33 7.05
C HIS A 637 8.10 12.70 8.39
N SER A 638 8.79 13.46 9.25
CA SER A 638 8.27 13.95 10.56
C SER A 638 7.01 14.83 10.43
N ALA A 639 6.72 15.33 9.23
CA ALA A 639 5.50 16.09 8.90
C ALA A 639 4.29 15.20 8.54
N ALA A 640 4.46 13.88 8.43
CA ALA A 640 3.37 12.97 8.17
C ALA A 640 2.43 12.89 9.38
N PRO A 641 1.11 13.05 9.23
CA PRO A 641 0.19 12.98 10.37
C PRO A 641 0.19 11.55 10.93
N GLY A 642 0.83 11.38 12.09
CA GLY A 642 1.24 10.06 12.63
C GLY A 642 0.13 9.02 12.75
N GLN A 643 -1.14 9.42 12.93
CA GLN A 643 -2.28 8.50 13.03
C GLN A 643 -2.81 7.99 11.69
N HIS A 644 -2.51 8.68 10.57
CA HIS A 644 -2.99 8.29 9.24
C HIS A 644 -1.96 7.46 8.46
N SER A 645 -0.69 7.53 8.86
CA SER A 645 0.39 6.82 8.19
C SER A 645 0.70 5.44 8.78
N LEU A 646 0.33 5.16 10.03
CA LEU A 646 0.58 3.86 10.68
C LEU A 646 -0.64 3.43 11.49
N PHE A 647 -1.33 2.37 11.07
CA PHE A 647 -2.55 1.91 11.72
C PHE A 647 -2.79 0.41 11.57
N ALA A 648 -3.33 -0.20 12.62
CA ALA A 648 -3.85 -1.57 12.56
C ALA A 648 -5.18 -1.60 11.80
N THR A 649 -5.45 -2.69 11.10
CA THR A 649 -6.68 -2.86 10.31
C THR A 649 -7.24 -4.27 10.43
N LYS A 650 -8.53 -4.41 10.16
CA LYS A 650 -9.29 -5.65 10.10
C LYS A 650 -10.14 -5.63 8.83
N PRO A 651 -10.61 -6.79 8.33
CA PRO A 651 -11.46 -6.82 7.15
C PRO A 651 -12.75 -6.01 7.37
N GLY A 652 -12.90 -4.91 6.63
CA GLY A 652 -14.09 -4.06 6.64
C GLY A 652 -15.16 -4.53 5.66
N GLY A 653 -16.36 -3.97 5.78
CA GLY A 653 -17.46 -4.18 4.82
C GLY A 653 -17.33 -3.32 3.56
N GLY A 654 -17.93 -3.80 2.46
CA GLY A 654 -17.93 -3.14 1.15
C GLY A 654 -18.76 -1.86 1.04
N ALA A 655 -19.00 -1.46 -0.21
CA ALA A 655 -19.74 -0.25 -0.58
C ALA A 655 -21.22 -0.31 -0.15
N LEU A 656 -21.75 0.83 0.29
CA LEU A 656 -23.10 0.98 0.86
C LEU A 656 -23.73 2.31 0.50
N VAL A 657 -25.07 2.33 0.45
CA VAL A 657 -25.90 3.54 0.37
C VAL A 657 -26.51 3.79 1.75
N PHE A 658 -26.46 5.04 2.21
CA PHE A 658 -27.08 5.49 3.46
C PHE A 658 -28.23 6.45 3.17
N LEU A 659 -29.33 6.22 3.86
CA LEU A 659 -30.49 7.11 3.91
C LEU A 659 -30.61 7.64 5.34
N GLU A 660 -30.81 8.94 5.47
CA GLU A 660 -31.16 9.53 6.77
C GLU A 660 -32.59 9.08 7.12
N ALA A 661 -32.74 8.46 8.28
CA ALA A 661 -33.98 7.83 8.74
C ALA A 661 -34.73 8.70 9.74
#